data_AF-A0A941JP21-F1
#
_entry.id   AF-A0A941JP21-F1
#
_cell.length_a   1.000
_cell.length_b   1.000
_cell.length_c   1.000
_cell.angle_alpha   90.00
_cell.angle_beta   90.00
_cell.angle_gamma   90.00
#
_symmetry.space_group_name_H-M   'P 1'
#
loop_
_entity.id
_entity.type
_entity.pdbx_description
1 polymer ?
#
loop_
_entity_poly.entity_id
_entity_poly.type
_entity_poly.pdbx_seq_one_letter_code
_entity_poly.pdbx_strand_id
1 'polypeptide(L)'
;MLSTNTDILHKWTAFYQYFLAHDDQQTAQRLKQLIKKATKKEFIVTFCGHYSAGKSSMINKLIGTQVLPTSPIPTTANIIRVKKGRNQLKVSYRSNQGDVYTDVLDIKGVLQATERVEDIKELEVQLDTELLLENTILMDTPGIDSTDQAHQLATESSIHLADIIFYVVDYNHVQSEINFDFTKQLVDSGKKFVLVVNQMDKHREAEISFQDFKQSVSDSFLSYGIKPEKIFFTTLIETNYFYQGLEDLKRFIIKKMNEKDSILPISMDESFQKLYKDHISFSEAKTAELIAPFEEHLSGLTEEDYRSLESTLCIVENEIRTIDDKESEMVGSLENEWNSIIKNAYIMPFNLRELAKAYLETEQKHFKIGLFGSKSKTQKEREERLLTFYKELEKLVQIQLITPLSQFFEKQGKSEYFSIIKGLASLLDAHKLKELVNKDAQLSENYVLVYCETVENDLKQSFRKEIAQLFAQWKEERQHQLHKEKETLITEQKKWQGYANTKIKKEEVETEWQEWRENLEQLTIAQTVDESILRVLLDSDKEEITYQSFSSIKTTSPEKKIKMAENQKLEVKNELDTDLIIRQLRFLSSNLQKVKGFTHIAKNLLAKASNIENRTYTICLFGAFSAGKSSFANALLDYPILPVSPNPTTATINRILPIDEEHPHKTVIVKWKTESEMLTEINDYLQLVKEEASSIEVAQNLIKKLVANPVERYANEFRYLQAFIKGYSVHRDHLGSEINIDLEELSNYVAVEETSCFVASIDVYFDCMITRKGITLVDTPGGDSINSRHTELSFEFMKKADCIFYVSYYNHAFSKADRAFLVQLGRLKDAFEKDKIFFVINAIDLAKDEEEQAAVQVYLQEQLQLYGIRSPRILPVSSLYYKHHIYGKWMKKAEEQMYDFIEHEWLSMMLQSAKKDYEGTRELLKKLIESAFAKKEVAEQELFRMAEEKRNILSQIETKSFQDILGKFKMEVEEQLFYLKQRVMFRLNELMKEAYHPSILRGDNKKREISLATASFLIQLNFEFEQELRAVNVRLDQLFFKQRKEGYEEVQQLVQSHNGEIRLQEEMEHELASSLTYHAPFKELDNALNKIGIKYYKNPKSFFENNERKNMGVELEQLVDEHGNSFIKEQIHFFFTFYKELFEQHIDKLLNDVNEQVAEYYDGKTALLTEHENIEKLEWILKESTQIDLQQTGK
;
A
#
# COMPACT_ATOMS: atom_id res chain seq x y z
N MET A 1 13.02 44.29 -30.30
CA MET A 1 13.67 43.85 -31.55
C MET A 1 13.47 42.34 -31.65
N LEU A 2 12.47 41.90 -32.43
CA LEU A 2 12.16 40.49 -32.74
C LEU A 2 12.69 40.19 -34.14
N SER A 3 14.01 40.03 -34.26
CA SER A 3 14.70 39.76 -35.52
C SER A 3 15.57 38.51 -35.43
N THR A 4 14.99 37.35 -35.05
CA THR A 4 15.63 36.01 -35.11
C THR A 4 14.63 34.85 -34.90
N ASN A 5 13.41 34.90 -35.48
CA ASN A 5 12.43 33.80 -35.31
C ASN A 5 12.87 32.51 -36.04
N THR A 6 13.73 32.63 -37.06
CA THR A 6 14.23 31.51 -37.87
C THR A 6 15.31 30.70 -37.13
N ASP A 7 16.19 31.36 -36.38
CA ASP A 7 17.33 30.69 -35.71
C ASP A 7 16.88 29.78 -34.56
N ILE A 8 15.86 30.18 -33.81
CA ILE A 8 15.27 29.35 -32.73
C ILE A 8 14.57 28.12 -33.33
N LEU A 9 13.80 28.29 -34.39
CA LEU A 9 13.14 27.18 -35.09
C LEU A 9 14.15 26.21 -35.69
N HIS A 10 15.24 26.70 -36.29
CA HIS A 10 16.34 25.86 -36.76
C HIS A 10 16.98 25.11 -35.59
N LYS A 11 17.33 25.79 -34.50
CA LYS A 11 17.90 25.16 -33.30
C LYS A 11 17.00 24.02 -32.81
N TRP A 12 15.72 24.28 -32.59
CA TRP A 12 14.78 23.25 -32.10
C TRP A 12 14.58 22.11 -33.11
N THR A 13 14.63 22.40 -34.41
CA THR A 13 14.57 21.37 -35.44
C THR A 13 15.79 20.44 -35.38
N ALA A 14 16.98 20.97 -35.12
CA ALA A 14 18.18 20.15 -34.91
C ALA A 14 18.03 19.25 -33.68
N PHE A 15 17.54 19.79 -32.55
CA PHE A 15 17.24 18.99 -31.35
C PHE A 15 16.19 17.90 -31.62
N TYR A 16 15.14 18.20 -32.39
CA TYR A 16 14.15 17.21 -32.77
C TYR A 16 14.76 16.03 -33.54
N GLN A 17 15.64 16.31 -34.51
CA GLN A 17 16.34 15.25 -35.24
C GLN A 17 17.27 14.46 -34.34
N TYR A 18 17.98 15.15 -33.44
CA TYR A 18 18.87 14.52 -32.49
C TYR A 18 18.12 13.57 -31.55
N PHE A 19 16.96 14.00 -31.02
CA PHE A 19 16.12 13.17 -30.15
C PHE A 19 15.64 11.91 -30.87
N LEU A 20 15.22 12.03 -32.14
CA LEU A 20 14.83 10.88 -32.96
C LEU A 20 16.00 9.93 -33.26
N ALA A 21 17.19 10.46 -33.54
CA ALA A 21 18.38 9.65 -33.80
C ALA A 21 18.82 8.81 -32.58
N HIS A 22 18.39 9.19 -31.38
CA HIS A 22 18.70 8.52 -30.12
C HIS A 22 17.50 7.76 -29.49
N ASP A 23 16.47 7.48 -30.29
CA ASP A 23 15.26 6.73 -29.93
C ASP A 23 14.31 7.40 -28.91
N ASP A 24 14.44 8.70 -28.65
CA ASP A 24 13.51 9.45 -27.80
C ASP A 24 12.32 10.00 -28.60
N GLN A 25 11.42 9.10 -29.00
CA GLN A 25 10.25 9.49 -29.79
C GLN A 25 9.28 10.38 -29.01
N GLN A 26 9.12 10.17 -27.70
CA GLN A 26 8.11 10.90 -26.93
C GLN A 26 8.49 12.38 -26.77
N THR A 27 9.74 12.66 -26.38
CA THR A 27 10.23 14.04 -26.26
C THR A 27 10.32 14.71 -27.63
N ALA A 28 10.73 13.98 -28.67
CA ALA A 28 10.72 14.48 -30.04
C ALA A 28 9.31 14.91 -30.49
N GLN A 29 8.27 14.10 -30.23
CA GLN A 29 6.89 14.47 -30.59
C GLN A 29 6.41 15.73 -29.84
N ARG A 30 6.76 15.88 -28.55
CA ARG A 30 6.44 17.10 -27.79
C ARG A 30 7.17 18.33 -28.34
N LEU A 31 8.44 18.17 -28.73
CA LEU A 31 9.22 19.23 -29.36
C LEU A 31 8.65 19.61 -30.74
N LYS A 32 8.18 18.64 -31.53
CA LYS A 32 7.45 18.88 -32.79
C LYS A 32 6.22 19.76 -32.57
N GLN A 33 5.44 19.49 -31.53
CA GLN A 33 4.28 20.31 -31.17
C GLN A 33 4.70 21.74 -30.78
N LEU A 34 5.79 21.90 -30.03
CA LEU A 34 6.34 23.21 -29.65
C LEU A 34 6.84 24.01 -30.87
N ILE A 35 7.54 23.36 -31.81
CA ILE A 35 7.98 23.95 -33.09
C ILE A 35 6.78 24.44 -33.91
N LYS A 36 5.71 23.63 -33.99
CA LYS A 36 4.47 24.01 -34.67
C LYS A 36 3.80 25.23 -34.03
N LYS A 37 3.72 25.25 -32.70
CA LYS A 37 3.20 26.39 -31.93
C LYS A 37 3.99 27.66 -32.23
N ALA A 38 5.32 27.59 -32.20
CA ALA A 38 6.21 28.71 -32.49
C ALA A 38 6.08 29.21 -33.94
N THR A 39 5.91 28.30 -34.91
CA THR A 39 5.71 28.64 -36.32
C THR A 39 4.40 29.41 -36.53
N LYS A 40 3.32 28.95 -35.89
CA LYS A 40 1.99 29.60 -35.98
C LYS A 40 1.84 30.81 -35.05
N LYS A 41 2.83 31.06 -34.17
CA LYS A 41 2.80 32.08 -33.10
C LYS A 41 1.54 31.97 -32.23
N GLU A 42 1.13 30.74 -31.93
CA GLU A 42 -0.05 30.46 -31.12
C GLU A 42 0.24 30.70 -29.63
N PHE A 43 -0.51 31.61 -29.02
CA PHE A 43 -0.51 31.87 -27.58
C PHE A 43 -1.64 31.08 -26.91
N ILE A 44 -1.29 30.11 -26.06
CA ILE A 44 -2.21 29.12 -25.49
C ILE A 44 -2.44 29.43 -24.02
N VAL A 45 -3.69 29.74 -23.69
CA VAL A 45 -4.19 29.92 -22.33
C VAL A 45 -4.95 28.67 -21.92
N THR A 46 -4.43 27.95 -20.93
CA THR A 46 -4.96 26.64 -20.54
C THR A 46 -5.74 26.74 -19.23
N PHE A 47 -6.96 26.21 -19.22
CA PHE A 47 -7.77 26.02 -18.02
C PHE A 47 -7.67 24.55 -17.59
N CYS A 48 -7.13 24.30 -16.40
CA CYS A 48 -7.03 22.97 -15.81
C CYS A 48 -7.54 22.98 -14.37
N GLY A 49 -7.78 21.81 -13.78
CA GLY A 49 -8.38 21.70 -12.44
C GLY A 49 -9.28 20.49 -12.28
N HIS A 50 -9.81 20.34 -11.07
CA HIS A 50 -10.63 19.19 -10.68
C HIS A 50 -11.85 19.00 -11.58
N TYR A 51 -12.35 17.77 -11.60
CA TYR A 51 -13.62 17.45 -12.24
C TYR A 51 -14.76 18.29 -11.59
N SER A 52 -15.73 18.78 -12.38
CA SER A 52 -16.81 19.67 -11.92
C SER A 52 -16.42 21.05 -11.35
N ALA A 53 -15.15 21.48 -11.39
CA ALA A 53 -14.74 22.83 -10.94
C ALA A 53 -15.33 23.99 -11.78
N GLY A 54 -15.99 23.67 -12.90
CA GLY A 54 -16.67 24.64 -13.77
C GLY A 54 -15.78 25.23 -14.87
N LYS A 55 -14.71 24.54 -15.29
CA LYS A 55 -13.78 24.98 -16.35
C LYS A 55 -14.47 25.31 -17.67
N SER A 56 -15.15 24.32 -18.27
CA SER A 56 -15.87 24.47 -19.54
C SER A 56 -16.98 25.52 -19.45
N SER A 57 -17.70 25.56 -18.33
CA SER A 57 -18.73 26.58 -18.04
C SER A 57 -18.14 27.99 -17.96
N MET A 58 -16.98 28.14 -17.33
CA MET A 58 -16.27 29.41 -17.20
C MET A 58 -15.78 29.89 -18.57
N ILE A 59 -15.20 29.01 -19.38
CA ILE A 59 -14.79 29.36 -20.75
C ILE A 59 -16.00 29.81 -21.57
N ASN A 60 -17.12 29.07 -21.54
CA ASN A 60 -18.36 29.46 -22.21
C ASN A 60 -18.83 30.86 -21.79
N LYS A 61 -18.82 31.17 -20.48
CA LYS A 61 -19.24 32.48 -19.96
C LYS A 61 -18.27 33.61 -20.35
N LEU A 62 -16.96 33.35 -20.33
CA LEU A 62 -15.94 34.31 -20.74
C LEU A 62 -16.07 34.66 -22.23
N ILE A 63 -16.30 33.65 -23.08
CA ILE A 63 -16.49 33.79 -24.53
C ILE A 63 -17.86 34.42 -24.86
N GLY A 64 -18.87 34.21 -24.01
CA GLY A 64 -20.23 34.69 -24.20
C GLY A 64 -21.10 33.78 -25.09
N THR A 65 -20.64 32.56 -25.40
CA THR A 65 -21.39 31.57 -26.21
C THR A 65 -21.27 30.20 -25.56
N GLN A 66 -22.37 29.44 -25.50
CA GLN A 66 -22.40 28.09 -24.92
C GLN A 66 -22.01 27.05 -25.97
N VAL A 67 -20.71 26.77 -26.05
CA VAL A 67 -20.14 25.91 -27.10
C VAL A 67 -19.56 24.63 -26.51
N LEU A 68 -18.83 24.73 -25.40
CA LEU A 68 -18.21 23.58 -24.73
C LEU A 68 -19.27 22.75 -23.98
N PRO A 69 -19.17 21.41 -23.97
CA PRO A 69 -20.07 20.57 -23.19
C PRO A 69 -19.87 20.83 -21.70
N THR A 70 -20.96 21.16 -21.00
CA THR A 70 -21.01 21.24 -19.54
C THR A 70 -21.82 20.06 -19.02
N SER A 71 -21.20 19.21 -18.21
CA SER A 71 -21.80 18.05 -17.52
C SER A 71 -21.11 17.85 -16.16
N PRO A 72 -21.84 17.45 -15.11
CA PRO A 72 -21.33 17.04 -13.80
C PRO A 72 -21.01 15.53 -13.76
N ILE A 73 -21.20 14.79 -14.85
CA ILE A 73 -20.76 13.38 -15.03
C ILE A 73 -19.54 13.31 -15.96
N PRO A 74 -18.47 12.54 -15.63
CA PRO A 74 -17.21 12.50 -16.38
C PRO A 74 -17.42 12.43 -17.90
N THR A 75 -17.08 13.51 -18.60
CA THR A 75 -17.08 13.56 -20.07
C THR A 75 -15.78 12.97 -20.63
N THR A 76 -15.85 12.34 -21.80
CA THR A 76 -14.71 11.68 -22.47
C THR A 76 -13.46 12.56 -22.59
N ALA A 77 -12.28 11.94 -22.56
CA ALA A 77 -10.94 12.53 -22.45
C ALA A 77 -10.49 13.37 -23.66
N ASN A 78 -11.22 14.44 -23.98
CA ASN A 78 -10.95 15.27 -25.17
C ASN A 78 -10.36 16.62 -24.76
N ILE A 79 -9.19 16.97 -25.31
CA ILE A 79 -8.66 18.33 -25.24
C ILE A 79 -9.49 19.19 -26.18
N ILE A 80 -10.05 20.30 -25.69
CA ILE A 80 -10.83 21.23 -26.51
C ILE A 80 -10.07 22.54 -26.66
N ARG A 81 -9.82 22.93 -27.91
CA ARG A 81 -9.17 24.19 -28.27
C ARG A 81 -10.19 25.14 -28.85
N VAL A 82 -10.26 26.34 -28.32
CA VAL A 82 -11.14 27.41 -28.82
C VAL A 82 -10.29 28.55 -29.34
N LYS A 83 -10.43 28.87 -30.63
CA LYS A 83 -9.68 29.93 -31.32
C LYS A 83 -10.59 30.80 -32.18
N LYS A 84 -10.08 31.96 -32.61
CA LYS A 84 -10.82 32.87 -33.50
C LYS A 84 -10.98 32.26 -34.90
N GLY A 85 -12.19 32.29 -35.47
CA GLY A 85 -12.45 31.82 -36.84
C GLY A 85 -13.91 31.84 -37.27
N ARG A 86 -14.27 31.07 -38.31
CA ARG A 86 -15.58 31.16 -39.02
C ARG A 86 -16.63 30.16 -38.52
N ASN A 87 -16.84 30.04 -37.20
CA ASN A 87 -17.86 29.15 -36.60
C ASN A 87 -17.81 27.71 -37.14
N GLN A 88 -16.67 27.04 -36.93
CA GLN A 88 -16.42 25.66 -37.39
C GLN A 88 -15.97 24.78 -36.22
N LEU A 89 -16.33 23.50 -36.27
CA LEU A 89 -15.83 22.47 -35.36
C LEU A 89 -14.99 21.47 -36.15
N LYS A 90 -13.74 21.29 -35.78
CA LYS A 90 -12.87 20.24 -36.28
C LYS A 90 -12.72 19.15 -35.22
N VAL A 91 -12.99 17.91 -35.60
CA VAL A 91 -12.80 16.70 -34.78
C VAL A 91 -11.58 15.96 -35.32
N SER A 92 -10.54 15.81 -34.50
CA SER A 92 -9.34 15.03 -34.85
C SER A 92 -9.35 13.69 -34.11
N TYR A 93 -9.19 12.59 -34.85
CA TYR A 93 -9.16 11.24 -34.30
C TYR A 93 -7.74 10.73 -34.12
N ARG A 94 -7.57 9.70 -33.27
CA ARG A 94 -6.27 9.02 -33.08
C ARG A 94 -5.74 8.35 -34.37
N SER A 95 -6.62 8.06 -35.34
CA SER A 95 -6.28 7.45 -36.64
C SER A 95 -5.70 8.41 -37.69
N ASN A 96 -5.30 9.64 -37.31
CA ASN A 96 -4.78 10.67 -38.23
C ASN A 96 -5.80 11.11 -39.31
N GLN A 97 -7.09 10.92 -39.03
CA GLN A 97 -8.23 11.41 -39.80
C GLN A 97 -8.90 12.56 -39.04
N GLY A 98 -9.57 13.45 -39.77
CA GLY A 98 -10.35 14.52 -39.14
C GLY A 98 -11.64 14.85 -39.89
N ASP A 99 -12.68 15.19 -39.14
CA ASP A 99 -13.93 15.72 -39.68
C ASP A 99 -14.01 17.23 -39.40
N VAL A 100 -14.45 18.02 -40.38
CA VAL A 100 -14.73 19.45 -40.21
C VAL A 100 -16.21 19.70 -40.46
N TYR A 101 -16.88 20.21 -39.44
CA TYR A 101 -18.27 20.63 -39.44
C TYR A 101 -18.36 22.15 -39.57
N THR A 102 -19.00 22.62 -40.64
CA THR A 102 -19.19 24.05 -40.90
C THR A 102 -20.55 24.53 -40.40
N ASP A 103 -20.60 25.75 -39.85
CA ASP A 103 -21.82 26.39 -39.32
C ASP A 103 -22.44 25.64 -38.11
N VAL A 104 -21.63 24.88 -37.38
CA VAL A 104 -22.06 24.10 -36.21
C VAL A 104 -21.44 24.67 -34.94
N LEU A 105 -22.29 25.07 -33.99
CA LEU A 105 -21.91 25.50 -32.64
C LEU A 105 -22.35 24.51 -31.56
N ASP A 106 -23.11 23.47 -31.92
CA ASP A 106 -23.57 22.44 -31.00
C ASP A 106 -22.62 21.23 -30.99
N ILE A 107 -21.58 21.31 -30.17
CA ILE A 107 -20.65 20.20 -29.94
C ILE A 107 -21.38 18.98 -29.38
N LYS A 108 -22.44 19.18 -28.55
CA LYS A 108 -23.19 18.05 -27.95
C LYS A 108 -23.90 17.24 -29.04
N GLY A 109 -24.55 17.91 -29.98
CA GLY A 109 -25.19 17.26 -31.13
C GLY A 109 -24.20 16.48 -32.01
N VAL A 110 -22.99 17.00 -32.21
CA VAL A 110 -21.92 16.29 -32.95
C VAL A 110 -21.44 15.06 -32.16
N LEU A 111 -21.10 15.22 -30.88
CA LEU A 111 -20.63 14.11 -30.04
C LEU A 111 -21.68 12.99 -29.89
N GLN A 112 -22.97 13.33 -29.79
CA GLN A 112 -24.06 12.34 -29.72
C GLN A 112 -24.26 11.59 -31.03
N ALA A 113 -23.93 12.20 -32.17
CA ALA A 113 -24.04 11.59 -33.49
C ALA A 113 -22.77 10.81 -33.90
N THR A 114 -21.66 10.98 -33.20
CA THR A 114 -20.39 10.29 -33.48
C THR A 114 -20.36 8.92 -32.82
N GLU A 115 -20.37 7.84 -33.58
CA GLU A 115 -20.25 6.46 -33.03
C GLU A 115 -18.85 6.15 -32.44
N ARG A 116 -17.85 7.01 -32.70
CA ARG A 116 -16.43 6.84 -32.35
C ARG A 116 -15.94 7.83 -31.28
N VAL A 117 -16.77 8.19 -30.29
CA VAL A 117 -16.41 9.19 -29.27
C VAL A 117 -15.12 8.84 -28.51
N GLU A 118 -14.88 7.55 -28.26
CA GLU A 118 -13.70 7.05 -27.54
C GLU A 118 -12.38 7.18 -28.35
N ASP A 119 -12.47 7.31 -29.68
CA ASP A 119 -11.33 7.46 -30.60
C ASP A 119 -10.94 8.93 -30.83
N ILE A 120 -11.71 9.88 -30.30
CA ILE A 120 -11.42 11.32 -30.44
C ILE A 120 -10.14 11.64 -29.66
N LYS A 121 -9.26 12.41 -30.30
CA LYS A 121 -8.03 12.92 -29.69
C LYS A 121 -8.19 14.37 -29.24
N GLU A 122 -8.82 15.18 -30.09
CA GLU A 122 -8.85 16.63 -29.94
C GLU A 122 -10.05 17.23 -30.67
N LEU A 123 -10.64 18.27 -30.08
CA LEU A 123 -11.70 19.08 -30.67
C LEU A 123 -11.18 20.52 -30.84
N GLU A 124 -11.19 21.04 -32.05
CA GLU A 124 -10.83 22.43 -32.33
C GLU A 124 -12.08 23.21 -32.76
N VAL A 125 -12.49 24.15 -31.92
CA VAL A 125 -13.61 25.07 -32.12
C VAL A 125 -13.07 26.41 -32.62
N GLN A 126 -13.62 26.88 -33.73
CA GLN A 126 -13.34 28.20 -34.28
C GLN A 126 -14.57 29.09 -34.11
N LEU A 127 -14.44 30.20 -33.39
CA LEU A 127 -15.55 31.12 -33.09
C LEU A 127 -15.21 32.55 -33.47
N ASP A 128 -16.18 33.33 -33.94
CA ASP A 128 -16.02 34.78 -34.11
C ASP A 128 -16.48 35.49 -32.83
N THR A 129 -15.54 35.78 -31.92
CA THR A 129 -15.83 36.40 -30.61
C THR A 129 -14.88 37.55 -30.31
N GLU A 130 -15.31 38.51 -29.49
CA GLU A 130 -14.51 39.67 -29.09
C GLU A 130 -13.39 39.33 -28.08
N LEU A 131 -13.53 38.25 -27.30
CA LEU A 131 -12.52 37.84 -26.33
C LEU A 131 -11.24 37.32 -26.98
N LEU A 132 -11.37 36.57 -28.08
CA LEU A 132 -10.24 35.88 -28.72
C LEU A 132 -9.53 36.84 -29.69
N LEU A 133 -8.25 37.09 -29.43
CA LEU A 133 -7.37 37.81 -30.36
C LEU A 133 -6.82 36.85 -31.43
N GLU A 134 -6.33 37.39 -32.54
CA GLU A 134 -5.64 36.57 -33.54
C GLU A 134 -4.47 35.79 -32.92
N ASN A 135 -4.32 34.53 -33.32
CA ASN A 135 -3.32 33.59 -32.79
C ASN A 135 -3.38 33.36 -31.27
N THR A 136 -4.54 33.54 -30.63
CA THR A 136 -4.78 33.12 -29.23
C THR A 136 -5.71 31.94 -29.17
N ILE A 137 -5.46 31.03 -28.23
CA ILE A 137 -6.21 29.79 -28.05
C ILE A 137 -6.55 29.63 -26.57
N LEU A 138 -7.83 29.42 -26.28
CA LEU A 138 -8.28 28.94 -24.98
C LEU A 138 -8.34 27.41 -25.03
N MET A 139 -7.68 26.75 -24.10
CA MET A 139 -7.63 25.31 -24.02
C MET A 139 -8.38 24.85 -22.77
N ASP A 140 -9.37 23.98 -22.96
CA ASP A 140 -10.06 23.26 -21.89
C ASP A 140 -9.46 21.86 -21.78
N THR A 141 -9.00 21.50 -20.58
CA THR A 141 -8.37 20.21 -20.33
C THR A 141 -9.30 19.29 -19.53
N PRO A 142 -9.20 17.96 -19.72
CA PRO A 142 -9.83 17.01 -18.82
C PRO A 142 -9.50 17.26 -17.34
N GLY A 143 -10.37 16.79 -16.44
CA GLY A 143 -10.15 16.90 -14.99
C GLY A 143 -8.97 16.05 -14.51
N ILE A 144 -8.21 16.56 -13.54
CA ILE A 144 -6.99 15.92 -13.02
C ILE A 144 -7.27 14.74 -12.06
N ASP A 145 -8.50 14.61 -11.56
CA ASP A 145 -8.89 13.61 -10.53
C ASP A 145 -9.51 12.34 -11.14
N SER A 146 -9.44 12.21 -12.46
CA SER A 146 -9.97 11.03 -13.14
C SER A 146 -9.15 9.80 -12.79
N THR A 147 -9.83 8.69 -12.56
CA THR A 147 -9.21 7.37 -12.29
C THR A 147 -8.62 6.73 -13.54
N ASP A 148 -8.88 7.29 -14.73
CA ASP A 148 -8.40 6.76 -16.00
C ASP A 148 -7.10 7.45 -16.47
N GLN A 149 -6.07 6.63 -16.70
CA GLN A 149 -4.73 7.03 -17.14
C GLN A 149 -4.74 7.87 -18.42
N ALA A 150 -5.72 7.70 -19.30
CA ALA A 150 -5.85 8.51 -20.51
C ALA A 150 -6.07 9.99 -20.18
N HIS A 151 -6.82 10.30 -19.11
CA HIS A 151 -7.09 11.69 -18.69
C HIS A 151 -5.86 12.36 -18.07
N GLN A 152 -5.06 11.61 -17.31
CA GLN A 152 -3.84 12.11 -16.71
C GLN A 152 -2.80 12.44 -17.79
N LEU A 153 -2.60 11.54 -18.76
CA LEU A 153 -1.67 11.74 -19.87
C LEU A 153 -2.10 12.89 -20.80
N ALA A 154 -3.40 13.03 -21.07
CA ALA A 154 -3.93 14.15 -21.86
C ALA A 154 -3.68 15.49 -21.16
N THR A 155 -3.90 15.56 -19.85
CA THR A 155 -3.69 16.78 -19.06
C THR A 155 -2.19 17.13 -19.00
N GLU A 156 -1.30 16.16 -18.74
CA GLU A 156 0.15 16.39 -18.79
C GLU A 156 0.63 16.92 -20.16
N SER A 157 0.11 16.37 -21.26
CA SER A 157 0.48 16.81 -22.62
C SER A 157 0.06 18.25 -22.91
N SER A 158 -1.08 18.68 -22.37
CA SER A 158 -1.64 20.03 -22.57
C SER A 158 -0.89 21.12 -21.81
N ILE A 159 -0.37 20.79 -20.62
CA ILE A 159 0.38 21.72 -19.75
C ILE A 159 1.70 22.15 -20.41
N HIS A 160 2.39 21.23 -21.10
CA HIS A 160 3.64 21.53 -21.80
C HIS A 160 3.48 22.63 -22.87
N LEU A 161 2.31 22.69 -23.52
CA LEU A 161 2.02 23.70 -24.54
C LEU A 161 1.43 25.00 -23.97
N ALA A 162 1.10 25.06 -22.68
CA ALA A 162 0.50 26.24 -22.06
C ALA A 162 1.51 27.38 -21.91
N ASP A 163 1.09 28.60 -22.26
CA ASP A 163 1.83 29.84 -21.94
C ASP A 163 1.41 30.40 -20.60
N ILE A 164 0.12 30.27 -20.28
CA ILE A 164 -0.45 30.65 -18.99
C ILE A 164 -1.43 29.58 -18.58
N ILE A 165 -1.34 29.19 -17.31
CA ILE A 165 -2.19 28.17 -16.71
C ILE A 165 -3.15 28.85 -15.73
N PHE A 166 -4.45 28.65 -15.95
CA PHE A 166 -5.51 28.99 -15.00
C PHE A 166 -5.98 27.70 -14.34
N TYR A 167 -5.61 27.56 -13.07
CA TYR A 167 -5.99 26.42 -12.25
C TYR A 167 -7.31 26.71 -11.55
N VAL A 168 -8.40 26.10 -12.01
CA VAL A 168 -9.76 26.33 -11.53
C VAL A 168 -10.13 25.29 -10.48
N VAL A 169 -10.54 25.76 -9.31
CA VAL A 169 -10.92 24.93 -8.16
C VAL A 169 -12.28 25.35 -7.63
N ASP A 170 -13.03 24.40 -7.06
CA ASP A 170 -14.29 24.68 -6.38
C ASP A 170 -14.02 25.37 -5.03
N TYR A 171 -14.84 26.36 -4.66
CA TYR A 171 -14.82 27.03 -3.36
C TYR A 171 -14.73 26.06 -2.16
N ASN A 172 -15.51 24.97 -2.17
CA ASN A 172 -15.54 24.02 -1.04
C ASN A 172 -14.30 23.11 -0.97
N HIS A 173 -13.55 22.98 -2.06
CA HIS A 173 -12.46 22.00 -2.18
C HIS A 173 -11.10 22.64 -2.50
N VAL A 174 -10.99 23.96 -2.50
CA VAL A 174 -9.74 24.69 -2.83
C VAL A 174 -8.53 24.25 -1.99
N GLN A 175 -8.75 23.82 -0.75
CA GLN A 175 -7.72 23.37 0.18
C GLN A 175 -7.60 21.83 0.25
N SER A 176 -8.07 21.09 -0.77
CA SER A 176 -7.88 19.63 -0.85
C SER A 176 -6.44 19.25 -1.17
N GLU A 177 -6.00 18.07 -0.71
CA GLU A 177 -4.65 17.54 -0.93
C GLU A 177 -4.29 17.41 -2.42
N ILE A 178 -5.25 16.93 -3.21
CA ILE A 178 -5.08 16.76 -4.67
C ILE A 178 -4.76 18.11 -5.35
N ASN A 179 -5.34 19.21 -4.86
CA ASN A 179 -5.05 20.55 -5.39
C ASN A 179 -3.61 20.97 -5.09
N PHE A 180 -3.13 20.71 -3.87
CA PHE A 180 -1.75 21.04 -3.48
C PHE A 180 -0.74 20.21 -4.26
N ASP A 181 -0.93 18.89 -4.34
CA ASP A 181 -0.01 18.00 -5.05
C ASP A 181 0.14 18.38 -6.53
N PHE A 182 -0.98 18.64 -7.20
CA PHE A 182 -0.96 18.99 -8.62
C PHE A 182 -0.34 20.38 -8.85
N THR A 183 -0.71 21.38 -8.04
CA THR A 183 -0.12 22.72 -8.18
C THR A 183 1.36 22.76 -7.82
N LYS A 184 1.81 21.90 -6.90
CA LYS A 184 3.23 21.69 -6.63
C LYS A 184 3.96 21.12 -7.84
N GLN A 185 3.41 20.10 -8.49
CA GLN A 185 3.99 19.56 -9.73
C GLN A 185 4.14 20.63 -10.82
N LEU A 186 3.17 21.54 -10.94
CA LEU A 186 3.28 22.69 -11.86
C LEU A 186 4.46 23.60 -11.49
N VAL A 187 4.60 23.96 -10.21
CA VAL A 187 5.70 24.82 -9.73
C VAL A 187 7.05 24.14 -9.91
N ASP A 188 7.18 22.86 -9.55
CA ASP A 188 8.41 22.07 -9.69
C ASP A 188 8.81 21.90 -11.16
N SER A 189 7.83 21.89 -12.08
CA SER A 189 8.06 21.93 -13.53
C SER A 189 8.48 23.31 -14.06
N GLY A 190 8.59 24.31 -13.19
CA GLY A 190 8.95 25.69 -13.50
C GLY A 190 7.80 26.53 -14.06
N LYS A 191 6.57 26.00 -14.06
CA LYS A 191 5.41 26.70 -14.62
C LYS A 191 4.77 27.60 -13.58
N LYS A 192 4.44 28.82 -14.01
CA LYS A 192 3.60 29.74 -13.23
C LYS A 192 2.13 29.45 -13.53
N PHE A 193 1.29 29.59 -12.52
CA PHE A 193 -0.15 29.43 -12.66
C PHE A 193 -0.91 30.51 -11.89
N VAL A 194 -2.14 30.74 -12.33
CA VAL A 194 -3.13 31.60 -11.69
C VAL A 194 -4.18 30.71 -11.05
N LEU A 195 -4.43 30.88 -9.75
CA LEU A 195 -5.47 30.14 -9.04
C LEU A 195 -6.81 30.85 -9.24
N VAL A 196 -7.84 30.10 -9.62
CA VAL A 196 -9.21 30.59 -9.77
C VAL A 196 -10.12 29.78 -8.86
N VAL A 197 -10.48 30.36 -7.72
CA VAL A 197 -11.47 29.80 -6.80
C VAL A 197 -12.85 30.16 -7.32
N ASN A 198 -13.52 29.19 -7.92
CA ASN A 198 -14.80 29.35 -8.59
C ASN A 198 -15.98 28.94 -7.68
N GLN A 199 -17.20 29.24 -8.11
CA GLN A 199 -18.44 28.93 -7.37
C GLN A 199 -18.54 29.69 -6.02
N MET A 200 -18.04 30.92 -6.00
CA MET A 200 -18.09 31.79 -4.81
C MET A 200 -19.50 32.19 -4.37
N ASP A 201 -20.52 31.94 -5.19
CA ASP A 201 -21.93 32.04 -4.83
C ASP A 201 -22.33 31.12 -3.67
N LYS A 202 -21.52 30.07 -3.42
CA LYS A 202 -21.66 29.19 -2.25
C LYS A 202 -21.18 29.83 -0.94
N HIS A 203 -20.37 30.90 -1.00
CA HIS A 203 -19.81 31.52 0.19
C HIS A 203 -20.90 32.17 1.05
N ARG A 204 -20.77 31.99 2.37
CA ARG A 204 -21.66 32.55 3.37
C ARG A 204 -20.83 33.34 4.38
N GLU A 205 -21.02 34.66 4.39
CA GLU A 205 -20.30 35.57 5.32
C GLU A 205 -20.57 35.22 6.80
N ALA A 206 -21.70 34.57 7.09
CA ALA A 206 -22.06 34.12 8.43
C ALA A 206 -21.26 32.89 8.91
N GLU A 207 -20.69 32.09 7.99
CA GLU A 207 -19.88 30.92 8.33
C GLU A 207 -18.41 31.31 8.52
N ILE A 208 -17.86 32.06 7.57
CA ILE A 208 -16.51 32.62 7.61
C ILE A 208 -16.53 33.94 6.85
N SER A 209 -15.82 34.96 7.35
CA SER A 209 -15.71 36.21 6.61
C SER A 209 -14.97 35.98 5.29
N PHE A 210 -15.33 36.71 4.24
CA PHE A 210 -14.65 36.56 2.95
C PHE A 210 -13.15 36.89 3.06
N GLN A 211 -12.79 37.80 3.96
CA GLN A 211 -11.40 38.20 4.18
C GLN A 211 -10.58 37.09 4.86
N ASP A 212 -11.15 36.43 5.87
CA ASP A 212 -10.49 35.32 6.56
C ASP A 212 -10.36 34.10 5.64
N PHE A 213 -11.38 33.83 4.82
CA PHE A 213 -11.31 32.77 3.81
C PHE A 213 -10.15 33.01 2.81
N LYS A 214 -10.01 34.24 2.28
CA LYS A 214 -8.89 34.58 1.38
C LYS A 214 -7.53 34.34 2.04
N GLN A 215 -7.41 34.76 3.29
CA GLN A 215 -6.17 34.61 4.05
C GLN A 215 -5.85 33.13 4.27
N SER A 216 -6.85 32.35 4.69
CA SER A 216 -6.75 30.90 4.87
C SER A 216 -6.28 30.18 3.59
N VAL A 217 -6.88 30.47 2.43
CA VAL A 217 -6.46 29.89 1.15
C VAL A 217 -5.01 30.25 0.84
N SER A 218 -4.63 31.52 1.01
CA SER A 218 -3.26 31.96 0.76
C SER A 218 -2.25 31.26 1.68
N ASP A 219 -2.55 31.17 2.97
CA ASP A 219 -1.66 30.57 3.97
C ASP A 219 -1.49 29.07 3.74
N SER A 220 -2.55 28.36 3.34
CA SER A 220 -2.47 26.94 3.00
C SER A 220 -1.60 26.68 1.78
N PHE A 221 -1.73 27.44 0.68
CA PHE A 221 -0.84 27.21 -0.47
C PHE A 221 0.63 27.54 -0.12
N LEU A 222 0.85 28.60 0.67
CA LEU A 222 2.20 28.98 1.11
C LEU A 222 2.85 27.93 2.03
N SER A 223 2.10 27.27 2.91
CA SER A 223 2.66 26.24 3.80
C SER A 223 3.17 25.01 3.03
N TYR A 224 2.65 24.76 1.82
CA TYR A 224 3.14 23.71 0.91
C TYR A 224 4.27 24.20 -0.02
N GLY A 225 4.75 25.44 0.15
CA GLY A 225 5.78 26.04 -0.70
C GLY A 225 5.27 26.54 -2.05
N ILE A 226 3.94 26.64 -2.22
CA ILE A 226 3.30 26.96 -3.49
C ILE A 226 2.87 28.42 -3.48
N LYS A 227 3.27 29.18 -4.50
CA LYS A 227 2.89 30.59 -4.64
C LYS A 227 2.26 30.85 -6.01
N PRO A 228 0.91 30.92 -6.09
CA PRO A 228 0.23 31.32 -7.31
C PRO A 228 0.64 32.74 -7.74
N GLU A 229 0.68 33.01 -9.05
CA GLU A 229 0.96 34.36 -9.57
C GLU A 229 -0.13 35.35 -9.12
N LYS A 230 -1.37 34.88 -9.12
CA LYS A 230 -2.54 35.62 -8.64
C LYS A 230 -3.65 34.64 -8.26
N ILE A 231 -4.51 35.06 -7.33
CA ILE A 231 -5.72 34.33 -6.94
C ILE A 231 -6.94 35.16 -7.34
N PHE A 232 -7.88 34.56 -8.07
CA PHE A 232 -9.18 35.13 -8.39
C PHE A 232 -10.28 34.35 -7.66
N PHE A 233 -11.29 35.07 -7.18
CA PHE A 233 -12.48 34.50 -6.54
C PHE A 233 -13.68 34.83 -7.43
N THR A 234 -14.24 33.83 -8.10
CA THR A 234 -15.22 34.01 -9.19
C THR A 234 -16.52 33.25 -8.94
N THR A 235 -17.61 33.73 -9.53
CA THR A 235 -18.87 32.98 -9.68
C THR A 235 -19.38 33.15 -11.12
N LEU A 236 -20.10 32.15 -11.61
CA LEU A 236 -20.79 32.17 -12.90
C LEU A 236 -22.27 32.53 -12.78
N ILE A 237 -22.81 32.55 -11.55
CA ILE A 237 -24.20 32.91 -11.26
C ILE A 237 -24.28 34.44 -11.13
N GLU A 238 -25.20 35.06 -11.87
CA GLU A 238 -25.46 36.49 -11.78
C GLU A 238 -26.29 36.82 -10.52
N THR A 239 -25.68 36.73 -9.34
CA THR A 239 -26.27 37.18 -8.07
C THR A 239 -25.33 38.14 -7.35
N ASN A 240 -25.91 39.24 -6.87
CA ASN A 240 -25.36 40.34 -6.04
C ASN A 240 -23.95 40.89 -6.34
N TYR A 241 -23.84 42.22 -6.32
CA TYR A 241 -22.66 43.07 -6.61
C TYR A 241 -21.32 42.73 -5.92
N PHE A 242 -21.25 41.74 -5.02
CA PHE A 242 -20.07 41.42 -4.20
C PHE A 242 -18.94 40.72 -4.95
N TYR A 243 -19.21 40.03 -6.06
CA TYR A 243 -18.22 39.19 -6.76
C TYR A 243 -17.92 39.67 -8.18
N GLN A 244 -17.20 40.79 -8.33
CA GLN A 244 -16.69 41.29 -9.63
C GLN A 244 -15.53 40.46 -10.20
N GLY A 245 -15.13 39.36 -9.53
CA GLY A 245 -13.92 38.62 -9.84
C GLY A 245 -13.89 37.99 -11.23
N LEU A 246 -15.05 37.68 -11.84
CA LEU A 246 -15.10 37.15 -13.21
C LEU A 246 -14.69 38.21 -14.24
N GLU A 247 -15.13 39.45 -14.08
CA GLU A 247 -14.72 40.57 -14.95
C GLU A 247 -13.24 40.94 -14.72
N ASP A 248 -12.76 40.85 -13.48
CA ASP A 248 -11.33 41.01 -13.19
C ASP A 248 -10.47 39.92 -13.85
N LEU A 249 -10.95 38.68 -13.81
CA LEU A 249 -10.32 37.54 -14.50
C LEU A 249 -10.31 37.77 -16.02
N LYS A 250 -11.45 38.17 -16.60
CA LYS A 250 -11.57 38.51 -18.03
C LYS A 250 -10.60 39.61 -18.44
N ARG A 251 -10.54 40.71 -17.69
CA ARG A 251 -9.58 41.80 -17.92
C ARG A 251 -8.13 41.33 -17.81
N PHE A 252 -7.84 40.45 -16.85
CA PHE A 252 -6.49 39.87 -16.70
C PHE A 252 -6.11 38.97 -17.87
N ILE A 253 -7.01 38.09 -18.32
CA ILE A 253 -6.80 37.24 -19.50
C ILE A 253 -6.53 38.11 -20.73
N ILE A 254 -7.37 39.11 -20.99
CA ILE A 254 -7.20 40.05 -22.12
C ILE A 254 -5.86 40.78 -22.02
N LYS A 255 -5.48 41.27 -20.83
CA LYS A 255 -4.19 41.91 -20.59
C LYS A 255 -3.04 40.98 -20.97
N LYS A 256 -3.06 39.73 -20.51
CA LYS A 256 -2.02 38.74 -20.80
C LYS A 256 -1.98 38.36 -22.29
N MET A 257 -3.14 38.23 -22.94
CA MET A 257 -3.22 38.00 -24.38
C MET A 257 -2.65 39.16 -25.20
N ASN A 258 -2.83 40.41 -24.75
CA ASN A 258 -2.19 41.58 -25.36
C ASN A 258 -0.67 41.64 -25.11
N GLU A 259 -0.19 41.05 -24.01
CA GLU A 259 1.23 40.92 -23.67
C GLU A 259 1.89 39.70 -24.32
N LYS A 260 1.19 38.95 -25.19
CA LYS A 260 1.66 37.68 -25.78
C LYS A 260 3.04 37.78 -26.44
N ASP A 261 3.36 38.90 -27.10
CA ASP A 261 4.63 39.07 -27.81
C ASP A 261 5.84 39.13 -26.84
N SER A 262 5.58 39.44 -25.56
CA SER A 262 6.60 39.44 -24.49
C SER A 262 6.66 38.11 -23.72
N ILE A 263 5.51 37.44 -23.55
CA ILE A 263 5.39 36.21 -22.75
C ILE A 263 5.79 34.98 -23.58
N LEU A 264 5.30 34.91 -24.82
CA LEU A 264 5.45 33.74 -25.69
C LEU A 264 6.91 33.31 -25.86
N PRO A 265 7.91 34.19 -26.09
CA PRO A 265 9.31 33.76 -26.20
C PRO A 265 9.86 33.13 -24.91
N ILE A 266 9.45 33.63 -23.75
CA ILE A 266 9.91 33.15 -22.43
C ILE A 266 9.31 31.79 -22.12
N SER A 267 7.98 31.66 -22.26
CA SER A 267 7.28 30.39 -22.00
C SER A 267 7.72 29.28 -22.95
N MET A 268 8.01 29.64 -24.20
CA MET A 268 8.56 28.75 -25.22
C MET A 268 9.96 28.23 -24.87
N ASP A 269 10.86 29.10 -24.41
CA ASP A 269 12.18 28.69 -23.95
C ASP A 269 12.08 27.81 -22.69
N GLU A 270 11.25 28.17 -21.71
CA GLU A 270 11.00 27.34 -20.51
C GLU A 270 10.49 25.94 -20.88
N SER A 271 9.52 25.83 -21.80
CA SER A 271 9.05 24.53 -22.30
C SER A 271 10.15 23.75 -23.03
N PHE A 272 10.97 24.42 -23.85
CA PHE A 272 12.10 23.77 -24.51
C PHE A 272 13.16 23.28 -23.51
N GLN A 273 13.54 24.09 -22.53
CA GLN A 273 14.50 23.71 -21.48
C GLN A 273 14.02 22.50 -20.69
N LYS A 274 12.71 22.41 -20.43
CA LYS A 274 12.12 21.22 -19.82
C LYS A 274 12.26 19.99 -20.69
N LEU A 275 11.90 20.07 -21.98
CA LEU A 275 12.08 18.94 -22.91
C LEU A 275 13.55 18.53 -23.07
N TYR A 276 14.47 19.50 -23.08
CA TYR A 276 15.90 19.26 -23.11
C TYR A 276 16.36 18.46 -21.88
N LYS A 277 15.92 18.85 -20.68
CA LYS A 277 16.19 18.10 -19.45
C LYS A 277 15.56 16.71 -19.46
N ASP A 278 14.33 16.59 -19.93
CA ASP A 278 13.63 15.30 -20.03
C ASP A 278 14.40 14.33 -20.94
N HIS A 279 14.96 14.83 -22.05
CA HIS A 279 15.82 14.03 -22.93
C HIS A 279 17.13 13.60 -22.25
N ILE A 280 17.77 14.49 -21.48
CA ILE A 280 18.97 14.14 -20.70
C ILE A 280 18.64 13.02 -19.72
N SER A 281 17.55 13.15 -18.96
CA SER A 281 17.13 12.12 -17.99
C SER A 281 16.77 10.79 -18.68
N PHE A 282 16.14 10.83 -19.85
CA PHE A 282 15.87 9.64 -20.66
C PHE A 282 17.17 8.93 -21.06
N SER A 283 18.14 9.68 -21.60
CA SER A 283 19.40 9.13 -22.06
C SER A 283 20.29 8.66 -20.91
N GLU A 284 20.29 9.36 -19.76
CA GLU A 284 20.95 8.91 -18.52
C GLU A 284 20.42 7.56 -18.05
N ALA A 285 19.09 7.38 -18.08
CA ALA A 285 18.47 6.11 -17.71
C ALA A 285 18.88 4.97 -18.66
N LYS A 286 18.92 5.23 -19.98
CA LYS A 286 19.36 4.27 -21.01
C LYS A 286 20.83 3.89 -20.83
N THR A 287 21.71 4.87 -20.57
CA THR A 287 23.14 4.63 -20.32
C THR A 287 23.36 3.86 -19.02
N ALA A 288 22.63 4.19 -17.95
CA ALA A 288 22.70 3.46 -16.69
C ALA A 288 22.28 1.98 -16.85
N GLU A 289 21.33 1.68 -17.72
CA GLU A 289 20.94 0.31 -18.06
C GLU A 289 22.05 -0.47 -18.77
N LEU A 290 22.81 0.18 -19.66
CA LEU A 290 23.98 -0.41 -20.33
C LEU A 290 25.16 -0.64 -19.38
N ILE A 291 25.35 0.23 -18.39
CA ILE A 291 26.45 0.16 -17.41
C ILE A 291 26.17 -0.90 -16.31
N ALA A 292 24.91 -1.08 -15.90
CA ALA A 292 24.51 -1.98 -14.83
C ALA A 292 25.12 -3.41 -14.88
N PRO A 293 25.13 -4.14 -16.02
CA PRO A 293 25.73 -5.48 -16.08
C PRO A 293 27.25 -5.47 -15.87
N PHE A 294 27.95 -4.39 -16.22
CA PHE A 294 29.38 -4.26 -15.95
C PHE A 294 29.64 -4.01 -14.46
N GLU A 295 28.83 -3.17 -13.81
CA GLU A 295 28.92 -2.91 -12.37
C GLU A 295 28.61 -4.16 -11.53
N GLU A 296 27.64 -4.96 -11.94
CA GLU A 296 27.33 -6.23 -11.28
C GLU A 296 28.53 -7.19 -11.34
N HIS A 297 29.16 -7.33 -12.50
CA HIS A 297 30.36 -8.17 -12.65
C HIS A 297 31.53 -7.65 -11.80
N LEU A 298 31.68 -6.34 -11.67
CA LEU A 298 32.77 -5.69 -10.91
C LEU A 298 32.48 -5.60 -9.40
N SER A 299 31.24 -5.84 -8.94
CA SER A 299 30.80 -5.68 -7.55
C SER A 299 31.53 -6.55 -6.52
N GLY A 300 32.22 -7.62 -6.97
CA GLY A 300 33.02 -8.50 -6.15
C GLY A 300 34.44 -8.00 -5.85
N LEU A 301 34.85 -6.84 -6.38
CA LEU A 301 36.15 -6.22 -6.15
C LEU A 301 36.07 -5.18 -5.03
N THR A 302 37.13 -5.07 -4.23
CA THR A 302 37.28 -3.92 -3.34
C THR A 302 37.64 -2.66 -4.15
N GLU A 303 37.39 -1.47 -3.59
CA GLU A 303 37.81 -0.20 -4.21
C GLU A 303 39.33 -0.14 -4.50
N GLU A 304 40.13 -0.80 -3.66
CA GLU A 304 41.57 -0.88 -3.84
C GLU A 304 41.93 -1.80 -5.01
N ASP A 305 41.31 -2.99 -5.08
CA ASP A 305 41.50 -3.94 -6.19
C ASP A 305 41.02 -3.38 -7.53
N TYR A 306 39.94 -2.60 -7.54
CA TYR A 306 39.41 -1.96 -8.74
C TYR A 306 40.40 -0.93 -9.32
N ARG A 307 41.07 -0.16 -8.45
CA ARG A 307 42.08 0.82 -8.85
C ARG A 307 43.41 0.19 -9.25
N SER A 308 43.83 -0.86 -8.55
CA SER A 308 45.11 -1.53 -8.80
C SER A 308 45.03 -2.63 -9.85
N LEU A 309 43.85 -2.89 -10.44
CA LEU A 309 43.57 -4.03 -11.29
C LEU A 309 44.58 -4.25 -12.44
N GLU A 310 44.92 -3.19 -13.17
CA GLU A 310 45.91 -3.23 -14.26
C GLU A 310 47.32 -3.53 -13.75
N SER A 311 47.68 -2.97 -12.59
CA SER A 311 48.97 -3.24 -11.95
C SER A 311 49.05 -4.68 -11.46
N THR A 312 47.98 -5.22 -10.88
CA THR A 312 47.89 -6.61 -10.43
C THR A 312 48.00 -7.57 -11.61
N LEU A 313 47.29 -7.31 -12.71
CA LEU A 313 47.40 -8.12 -13.93
C LEU A 313 48.83 -8.11 -14.48
N CYS A 314 49.48 -6.95 -14.53
CA CYS A 314 50.86 -6.83 -14.98
C CYS A 314 51.84 -7.59 -14.08
N ILE A 315 51.64 -7.60 -12.76
CA ILE A 315 52.46 -8.36 -11.81
C ILE A 315 52.34 -9.86 -12.08
N VAL A 316 51.12 -10.39 -12.16
CA VAL A 316 50.85 -11.81 -12.41
C VAL A 316 51.43 -12.26 -13.76
N GLU A 317 51.29 -11.44 -14.80
CA GLU A 317 51.89 -11.72 -16.11
C GLU A 317 53.42 -11.77 -16.08
N ASN A 318 54.05 -10.90 -15.30
CA ASN A 318 55.50 -10.86 -15.17
C ASN A 318 56.03 -12.04 -14.34
N GLU A 319 55.29 -12.48 -13.32
CA GLU A 319 55.61 -13.68 -12.57
C GLU A 319 55.58 -14.93 -13.47
N ILE A 320 54.52 -15.12 -14.26
CA ILE A 320 54.41 -16.24 -15.22
C ILE A 320 55.58 -16.26 -16.22
N ARG A 321 55.98 -15.08 -16.73
CA ARG A 321 57.08 -14.97 -17.70
C ARG A 321 58.45 -15.30 -17.11
N THR A 322 58.70 -14.90 -15.86
CA THR A 322 60.05 -14.99 -15.25
C THR A 322 60.28 -16.28 -14.47
N ILE A 323 59.24 -17.10 -14.25
CA ILE A 323 59.33 -18.36 -13.51
C ILE A 323 60.30 -19.35 -14.16
N ASP A 324 60.19 -19.56 -15.48
CA ASP A 324 61.02 -20.55 -16.19
C ASP A 324 62.51 -20.14 -16.17
N ASP A 325 62.78 -18.85 -16.35
CA ASP A 325 64.15 -18.29 -16.34
C ASP A 325 64.80 -18.43 -14.95
N LYS A 326 64.06 -18.08 -13.89
CA LYS A 326 64.53 -18.21 -12.49
C LYS A 326 64.79 -19.67 -12.11
N GLU A 327 63.97 -20.61 -12.58
CA GLU A 327 64.20 -22.04 -12.35
C GLU A 327 65.50 -22.49 -13.01
N SER A 328 65.70 -22.15 -14.29
CA SER A 328 66.88 -22.56 -15.03
C SER A 328 68.18 -22.07 -14.38
N GLU A 329 68.20 -20.81 -13.90
CA GLU A 329 69.35 -20.26 -13.18
C GLU A 329 69.60 -20.98 -11.84
N MET A 330 68.54 -21.23 -11.07
CA MET A 330 68.63 -21.91 -9.77
C MET A 330 69.13 -23.35 -9.92
N VAL A 331 68.55 -24.11 -10.85
CA VAL A 331 68.96 -25.50 -11.12
C VAL A 331 70.43 -25.56 -11.54
N GLY A 332 70.86 -24.66 -12.43
CA GLY A 332 72.26 -24.57 -12.84
C GLY A 332 73.21 -24.24 -11.68
N SER A 333 72.80 -23.34 -10.77
CA SER A 333 73.58 -23.01 -9.58
C SER A 333 73.74 -24.20 -8.63
N LEU A 334 72.64 -24.91 -8.37
CA LEU A 334 72.63 -26.08 -7.48
C LEU A 334 73.42 -27.26 -8.06
N GLU A 335 73.36 -27.44 -9.39
CA GLU A 335 74.16 -28.46 -10.08
C GLU A 335 75.66 -28.19 -9.93
N ASN A 336 76.07 -26.93 -10.01
CA ASN A 336 77.45 -26.52 -9.76
C ASN A 336 77.86 -26.73 -8.29
N GLU A 337 76.95 -26.48 -7.35
CA GLU A 337 77.21 -26.62 -5.92
C GLU A 337 77.56 -28.07 -5.54
N TRP A 338 76.71 -29.05 -5.85
CA TRP A 338 77.00 -30.45 -5.49
C TRP A 338 78.22 -31.00 -6.25
N ASN A 339 78.41 -30.59 -7.51
CA ASN A 339 79.60 -30.95 -8.27
C ASN A 339 80.88 -30.41 -7.60
N SER A 340 80.82 -29.20 -7.05
CA SER A 340 81.94 -28.59 -6.32
C SER A 340 82.26 -29.34 -5.03
N ILE A 341 81.24 -29.83 -4.31
CA ILE A 341 81.42 -30.66 -3.09
C ILE A 341 82.27 -31.88 -3.43
N ILE A 342 81.92 -32.62 -4.49
CA ILE A 342 82.68 -33.83 -4.88
C ILE A 342 84.06 -33.48 -5.42
N LYS A 343 84.17 -32.42 -6.23
CA LYS A 343 85.46 -31.98 -6.79
C LYS A 343 86.45 -31.61 -5.70
N ASN A 344 85.99 -30.86 -4.69
CA ASN A 344 86.83 -30.29 -3.63
C ASN A 344 87.02 -31.22 -2.43
N ALA A 345 86.32 -32.35 -2.37
CA ALA A 345 86.48 -33.33 -1.29
C ALA A 345 87.94 -33.80 -1.21
N TYR A 346 88.57 -33.60 -0.06
CA TYR A 346 89.97 -33.97 0.15
C TYR A 346 90.06 -35.41 0.69
N ILE A 347 90.14 -36.37 -0.22
CA ILE A 347 90.02 -37.81 0.10
C ILE A 347 91.36 -38.44 0.47
N MET A 348 92.48 -37.95 -0.10
CA MET A 348 93.81 -38.55 0.05
C MET A 348 94.81 -37.66 0.82
N PRO A 349 94.63 -37.48 2.15
CA PRO A 349 95.60 -36.79 3.01
C PRO A 349 96.90 -37.59 3.18
N PHE A 350 97.96 -36.91 3.62
CA PHE A 350 99.30 -37.49 3.76
C PHE A 350 99.31 -38.80 4.58
N ASN A 351 98.64 -38.84 5.73
CA ASN A 351 98.53 -40.03 6.57
C ASN A 351 97.88 -41.22 5.83
N LEU A 352 96.86 -40.96 5.01
CA LEU A 352 96.21 -42.02 4.22
C LEU A 352 97.10 -42.48 3.07
N ARG A 353 97.86 -41.58 2.44
CA ARG A 353 98.85 -41.93 1.41
C ARG A 353 99.96 -42.82 1.96
N GLU A 354 100.39 -42.58 3.20
CA GLU A 354 101.37 -43.46 3.87
C GLU A 354 100.78 -44.86 4.13
N LEU A 355 99.48 -44.96 4.49
CA LEU A 355 98.79 -46.26 4.57
C LEU A 355 98.67 -46.94 3.21
N ALA A 356 98.37 -46.19 2.15
CA ALA A 356 98.34 -46.69 0.78
C ALA A 356 99.73 -47.20 0.35
N LYS A 357 100.80 -46.46 0.65
CA LYS A 357 102.19 -46.87 0.42
C LYS A 357 102.51 -48.17 1.16
N ALA A 358 102.16 -48.25 2.44
CA ALA A 358 102.36 -49.44 3.26
C ALA A 358 101.59 -50.65 2.73
N TYR A 359 100.42 -50.44 2.11
CA TYR A 359 99.67 -51.48 1.39
C TYR A 359 100.34 -51.87 0.06
N LEU A 360 100.71 -50.90 -0.78
CA LEU A 360 101.35 -51.14 -2.09
C LEU A 360 102.71 -51.83 -1.97
N GLU A 361 103.46 -51.57 -0.89
CA GLU A 361 104.67 -52.33 -0.52
C GLU A 361 104.40 -53.82 -0.48
N THR A 362 103.24 -54.21 0.07
CA THR A 362 102.89 -55.61 0.21
C THR A 362 102.57 -56.30 -1.13
N GLU A 363 102.16 -55.55 -2.14
CA GLU A 363 101.84 -56.04 -3.50
C GLU A 363 103.09 -56.19 -4.38
N GLN A 364 104.28 -55.75 -3.94
CA GLN A 364 105.52 -55.92 -4.69
C GLN A 364 105.95 -57.40 -4.79
N LYS A 365 106.48 -57.81 -5.95
CA LYS A 365 106.84 -59.22 -6.27
C LYS A 365 107.82 -59.86 -5.27
N HIS A 366 108.61 -59.06 -4.54
CA HIS A 366 109.62 -59.53 -3.56
C HIS A 366 109.19 -59.43 -2.09
N PHE A 367 107.97 -58.99 -1.78
CA PHE A 367 107.54 -58.77 -0.39
C PHE A 367 107.36 -60.08 0.40
N LYS A 368 108.04 -60.20 1.56
CA LYS A 368 107.94 -61.30 2.54
C LYS A 368 108.22 -60.77 3.96
N ILE A 369 107.56 -61.35 4.97
CA ILE A 369 107.69 -60.87 6.37
C ILE A 369 108.61 -61.80 7.16
N GLY A 370 109.81 -61.28 7.51
CA GLY A 370 110.88 -61.98 8.23
C GLY A 370 111.68 -62.95 7.35
N LEU A 371 112.93 -63.26 7.75
CA LEU A 371 113.88 -64.11 7.00
C LEU A 371 113.36 -65.54 6.67
N PHE A 372 112.28 -66.00 7.32
CA PHE A 372 111.67 -67.32 7.13
C PHE A 372 110.13 -67.33 7.20
N GLY A 373 109.44 -66.29 6.71
CA GLY A 373 107.97 -66.21 6.75
C GLY A 373 107.22 -67.18 5.81
N SER A 374 106.12 -67.81 6.28
CA SER A 374 105.23 -68.66 5.47
C SER A 374 104.32 -67.84 4.53
N LYS A 375 103.90 -68.41 3.38
CA LYS A 375 102.96 -67.76 2.43
C LYS A 375 101.69 -67.25 3.13
N SER A 376 101.17 -67.99 4.10
CA SER A 376 99.97 -67.62 4.87
C SER A 376 100.17 -66.35 5.72
N LYS A 377 101.32 -66.19 6.39
CA LYS A 377 101.62 -64.97 7.15
C LYS A 377 101.76 -63.74 6.25
N THR A 378 102.35 -63.90 5.07
CA THR A 378 102.51 -62.79 4.10
C THR A 378 101.16 -62.35 3.51
N GLN A 379 100.25 -63.30 3.25
CA GLN A 379 98.89 -63.00 2.78
C GLN A 379 98.04 -62.32 3.86
N LYS A 380 98.16 -62.75 5.12
CA LYS A 380 97.43 -62.14 6.23
C LYS A 380 97.80 -60.68 6.45
N GLU A 381 99.09 -60.33 6.37
CA GLU A 381 99.53 -58.94 6.47
C GLU A 381 99.04 -58.08 5.29
N ARG A 382 99.05 -58.62 4.05
CA ARG A 382 98.50 -57.92 2.87
C ARG A 382 97.05 -57.52 3.11
N GLU A 383 96.25 -58.46 3.59
CA GLU A 383 94.83 -58.24 3.91
C GLU A 383 94.66 -57.27 5.08
N GLU A 384 95.50 -57.35 6.12
CA GLU A 384 95.45 -56.45 7.28
C GLU A 384 95.80 -55.00 6.92
N ARG A 385 96.82 -54.78 6.07
CA ARG A 385 97.18 -53.44 5.58
C ARG A 385 96.17 -52.87 4.60
N LEU A 386 95.63 -53.71 3.69
CA LEU A 386 94.52 -53.31 2.81
C LEU A 386 93.30 -52.89 3.63
N LEU A 387 92.93 -53.67 4.64
CA LEU A 387 91.79 -53.37 5.49
C LEU A 387 92.01 -52.10 6.33
N THR A 388 93.24 -51.86 6.78
CA THR A 388 93.59 -50.64 7.52
C THR A 388 93.50 -49.40 6.61
N PHE A 389 94.04 -49.47 5.39
CA PHE A 389 93.89 -48.43 4.39
C PHE A 389 92.42 -48.17 4.02
N TYR A 390 91.66 -49.25 3.78
CA TYR A 390 90.23 -49.20 3.46
C TYR A 390 89.42 -48.51 4.55
N LYS A 391 89.58 -48.90 5.83
CA LYS A 391 88.80 -48.34 6.94
C LYS A 391 89.04 -46.85 7.15
N GLU A 392 90.29 -46.40 7.00
CA GLU A 392 90.60 -44.97 7.14
C GLU A 392 90.11 -44.18 5.93
N LEU A 393 90.17 -44.76 4.72
CA LEU A 393 89.57 -44.19 3.51
C LEU A 393 88.04 -44.08 3.65
N GLU A 394 87.35 -45.13 4.09
CA GLU A 394 85.89 -45.15 4.32
C GLU A 394 85.45 -44.02 5.25
N LYS A 395 86.17 -43.82 6.36
CA LYS A 395 85.92 -42.74 7.30
C LYS A 395 86.04 -41.36 6.64
N LEU A 396 87.05 -41.16 5.80
CA LEU A 396 87.22 -39.91 5.06
C LEU A 396 86.14 -39.72 3.98
N VAL A 397 85.69 -40.78 3.30
CA VAL A 397 84.54 -40.72 2.39
C VAL A 397 83.27 -40.30 3.13
N GLN A 398 83.04 -40.85 4.33
CA GLN A 398 81.88 -40.49 5.15
C GLN A 398 81.87 -39.00 5.52
N ILE A 399 83.03 -38.45 5.89
CA ILE A 399 83.15 -37.05 6.33
C ILE A 399 83.18 -36.08 5.16
N GLN A 400 83.93 -36.39 4.10
CA GLN A 400 84.25 -35.44 3.02
C GLN A 400 83.26 -35.50 1.85
N LEU A 401 82.54 -36.61 1.67
CA LEU A 401 81.55 -36.77 0.59
C LEU A 401 80.14 -36.97 1.14
N ILE A 402 79.90 -38.00 1.96
CA ILE A 402 78.53 -38.38 2.34
C ILE A 402 77.85 -37.30 3.20
N THR A 403 78.55 -36.78 4.22
CA THR A 403 77.96 -35.77 5.12
C THR A 403 77.62 -34.46 4.39
N PRO A 404 78.53 -33.85 3.60
CA PRO A 404 78.22 -32.62 2.87
C PRO A 404 77.15 -32.80 1.79
N LEU A 405 77.16 -33.94 1.06
CA LEU A 405 76.12 -34.23 0.07
C LEU A 405 74.75 -34.44 0.70
N SER A 406 74.70 -35.09 1.86
CA SER A 406 73.44 -35.26 2.61
C SER A 406 72.88 -33.91 3.07
N GLN A 407 73.73 -33.04 3.61
CA GLN A 407 73.34 -31.68 4.01
C GLN A 407 72.88 -30.82 2.82
N PHE A 408 73.49 -30.99 1.64
CA PHE A 408 73.06 -30.31 0.43
C PHE A 408 71.61 -30.64 0.07
N PHE A 409 71.24 -31.93 -0.03
CA PHE A 409 69.87 -32.31 -0.36
C PHE A 409 68.87 -32.00 0.76
N GLU A 410 69.29 -32.05 2.03
CA GLU A 410 68.45 -31.64 3.17
C GLU A 410 68.06 -30.16 3.09
N LYS A 411 68.99 -29.26 2.71
CA LYS A 411 68.68 -27.84 2.46
C LYS A 411 67.67 -27.63 1.34
N GLN A 412 67.58 -28.55 0.38
CA GLN A 412 66.59 -28.52 -0.71
C GLN A 412 65.26 -29.20 -0.31
N GLY A 413 65.07 -29.50 0.98
CA GLY A 413 63.86 -30.14 1.50
C GLY A 413 63.77 -31.63 1.23
N LYS A 414 64.86 -32.28 0.79
CA LYS A 414 64.93 -33.72 0.43
C LYS A 414 65.61 -34.56 1.48
N SER A 415 65.09 -34.49 2.70
CA SER A 415 65.58 -35.29 3.84
C SER A 415 65.50 -36.81 3.59
N GLU A 416 64.56 -37.25 2.75
CA GLU A 416 64.37 -38.64 2.35
C GLU A 416 65.56 -39.22 1.55
N TYR A 417 66.35 -38.36 0.87
CA TYR A 417 67.54 -38.81 0.12
C TYR A 417 68.72 -39.17 1.04
N PHE A 418 68.65 -38.81 2.32
CA PHE A 418 69.70 -39.10 3.31
C PHE A 418 70.06 -40.59 3.37
N SER A 419 69.06 -41.49 3.36
CA SER A 419 69.30 -42.93 3.40
C SER A 419 70.00 -43.44 2.13
N ILE A 420 69.66 -42.86 0.97
CA ILE A 420 70.25 -43.23 -0.32
C ILE A 420 71.71 -42.79 -0.37
N ILE A 421 72.00 -41.54 0.00
CA ILE A 421 73.36 -40.97 -0.01
C ILE A 421 74.27 -41.69 1.00
N LYS A 422 73.75 -42.05 2.18
CA LYS A 422 74.48 -42.87 3.16
C LYS A 422 74.81 -44.27 2.61
N GLY A 423 73.90 -44.85 1.81
CA GLY A 423 74.11 -46.12 1.12
C GLY A 423 75.27 -46.10 0.11
N LEU A 424 75.64 -44.92 -0.42
CA LEU A 424 76.75 -44.76 -1.36
C LEU A 424 78.12 -45.06 -0.74
N ALA A 425 78.23 -45.16 0.59
CA ALA A 425 79.45 -45.68 1.23
C ALA A 425 79.85 -47.06 0.68
N SER A 426 78.86 -47.87 0.28
CA SER A 426 79.07 -49.20 -0.31
C SER A 426 79.76 -49.18 -1.68
N LEU A 427 79.86 -48.03 -2.36
CA LEU A 427 80.67 -47.88 -3.58
C LEU A 427 82.16 -48.06 -3.30
N LEU A 428 82.59 -47.88 -2.05
CA LEU A 428 83.95 -48.19 -1.63
C LEU A 428 84.05 -49.68 -1.28
N ASP A 429 84.72 -50.43 -2.16
CA ASP A 429 85.00 -51.85 -1.98
C ASP A 429 86.51 -52.09 -1.89
N ALA A 430 86.94 -52.80 -0.83
CA ALA A 430 88.33 -53.21 -0.63
C ALA A 430 88.86 -54.07 -1.79
N HIS A 431 88.01 -54.85 -2.46
CA HIS A 431 88.39 -55.59 -3.67
C HIS A 431 88.72 -54.65 -4.83
N LYS A 432 87.94 -53.58 -5.02
CA LYS A 432 88.18 -52.60 -6.09
C LYS A 432 89.51 -51.85 -5.89
N LEU A 433 89.87 -51.53 -4.65
CA LEU A 433 91.19 -50.97 -4.31
C LEU A 433 92.33 -51.87 -4.80
N LYS A 434 92.15 -53.20 -4.71
CA LYS A 434 93.13 -54.19 -5.18
C LYS A 434 93.21 -54.27 -6.70
N GLU A 435 92.09 -54.12 -7.40
CA GLU A 435 92.04 -54.11 -8.87
C GLU A 435 92.74 -52.89 -9.47
N LEU A 436 92.68 -51.74 -8.79
CA LEU A 436 93.34 -50.51 -9.21
C LEU A 436 94.87 -50.55 -9.07
N VAL A 437 95.43 -51.60 -8.46
CA VAL A 437 96.89 -51.77 -8.35
C VAL A 437 97.44 -52.27 -9.68
N ASN A 438 98.34 -51.50 -10.30
CA ASN A 438 99.12 -51.95 -11.44
C ASN A 438 100.20 -52.94 -11.00
N LYS A 439 99.99 -54.23 -11.30
CA LYS A 439 100.85 -55.34 -10.86
C LYS A 439 102.26 -55.35 -11.46
N ASP A 440 102.53 -54.53 -12.48
CA ASP A 440 103.85 -54.41 -13.12
C ASP A 440 104.61 -53.15 -12.72
N ALA A 441 104.02 -52.28 -11.89
CA ALA A 441 104.68 -51.07 -11.39
C ALA A 441 105.61 -51.37 -10.19
N GLN A 442 106.85 -50.89 -10.27
CA GLN A 442 107.76 -50.88 -9.11
C GLN A 442 107.38 -49.77 -8.13
N LEU A 443 107.42 -50.08 -6.84
CA LEU A 443 107.10 -49.12 -5.79
C LEU A 443 108.08 -47.93 -5.82
N SER A 444 107.55 -46.76 -6.12
CA SER A 444 108.23 -45.47 -6.05
C SER A 444 107.29 -44.44 -5.45
N GLU A 445 107.82 -43.34 -4.92
CA GLU A 445 106.97 -42.23 -4.42
C GLU A 445 106.02 -41.71 -5.51
N ASN A 446 106.48 -41.68 -6.77
CA ASN A 446 105.66 -41.27 -7.90
C ASN A 446 104.50 -42.25 -8.15
N TYR A 447 104.73 -43.56 -8.01
CA TYR A 447 103.66 -44.55 -8.22
C TYR A 447 102.60 -44.52 -7.11
N VAL A 448 102.98 -44.30 -5.85
CA VAL A 448 102.01 -44.15 -4.75
C VAL A 448 101.07 -42.97 -5.02
N LEU A 449 101.61 -41.84 -5.51
CA LEU A 449 100.81 -40.69 -5.91
C LEU A 449 99.85 -41.03 -7.05
N VAL A 450 100.32 -41.69 -8.11
CA VAL A 450 99.49 -42.11 -9.24
C VAL A 450 98.37 -43.07 -8.80
N TYR A 451 98.65 -44.04 -7.93
CA TYR A 451 97.63 -44.95 -7.42
C TYR A 451 96.61 -44.23 -6.53
N CYS A 452 97.05 -43.38 -5.61
CA CYS A 452 96.13 -42.61 -4.76
C CYS A 452 95.25 -41.68 -5.60
N GLU A 453 95.81 -41.03 -6.62
CA GLU A 453 95.07 -40.21 -7.57
C GLU A 453 94.07 -41.05 -8.38
N THR A 454 94.45 -42.26 -8.79
CA THR A 454 93.56 -43.19 -9.49
C THR A 454 92.38 -43.61 -8.62
N VAL A 455 92.63 -43.99 -7.36
CA VAL A 455 91.58 -44.36 -6.38
C VAL A 455 90.67 -43.16 -6.08
N GLU A 456 91.25 -41.98 -5.87
CA GLU A 456 90.47 -40.75 -5.63
C GLU A 456 89.59 -40.39 -6.83
N ASN A 457 90.13 -40.50 -8.05
CA ASN A 457 89.39 -40.21 -9.28
C ASN A 457 88.26 -41.22 -9.54
N ASP A 458 88.52 -42.52 -9.40
CA ASP A 458 87.49 -43.57 -9.57
C ASP A 458 86.35 -43.40 -8.56
N LEU A 459 86.68 -43.09 -7.31
CA LEU A 459 85.69 -42.86 -6.26
C LEU A 459 84.87 -41.59 -6.52
N LYS A 460 85.53 -40.44 -6.81
CA LYS A 460 84.83 -39.18 -7.14
C LYS A 460 83.95 -39.33 -8.37
N GLN A 461 84.39 -40.09 -9.38
CA GLN A 461 83.62 -40.34 -10.59
C GLN A 461 82.39 -41.21 -10.30
N SER A 462 82.54 -42.25 -9.47
CA SER A 462 81.43 -43.11 -9.06
C SER A 462 80.39 -42.32 -8.27
N PHE A 463 80.81 -41.49 -7.31
CA PHE A 463 79.92 -40.59 -6.56
C PHE A 463 79.25 -39.55 -7.46
N ARG A 464 79.97 -38.94 -8.42
CA ARG A 464 79.36 -37.99 -9.37
C ARG A 464 78.23 -38.63 -10.16
N LYS A 465 78.41 -39.87 -10.60
CA LYS A 465 77.39 -40.57 -11.40
C LYS A 465 76.11 -40.79 -10.60
N GLU A 466 76.22 -41.30 -9.38
CA GLU A 466 75.06 -41.58 -8.52
C GLU A 466 74.35 -40.29 -8.06
N ILE A 467 75.11 -39.25 -7.70
CA ILE A 467 74.54 -37.96 -7.30
C ILE A 467 73.90 -37.23 -8.49
N ALA A 468 74.47 -37.32 -9.70
CA ALA A 468 73.84 -36.77 -10.90
C ALA A 468 72.48 -37.41 -11.18
N GLN A 469 72.33 -38.72 -10.94
CA GLN A 469 71.04 -39.41 -11.09
C GLN A 469 70.01 -38.94 -10.05
N LEU A 470 70.41 -38.81 -8.78
CA LEU A 470 69.54 -38.28 -7.74
C LEU A 470 69.14 -36.82 -7.99
N PHE A 471 70.07 -36.00 -8.49
CA PHE A 471 69.79 -34.61 -8.84
C PHE A 471 68.85 -34.50 -10.05
N ALA A 472 68.96 -35.41 -11.03
CA ALA A 472 68.02 -35.47 -12.15
C ALA A 472 66.59 -35.81 -11.70
N GLN A 473 66.43 -36.75 -10.76
CA GLN A 473 65.12 -37.08 -10.17
C GLN A 473 64.52 -35.87 -9.44
N TRP A 474 65.33 -35.19 -8.62
CA TRP A 474 64.90 -33.97 -7.95
C TRP A 474 64.48 -32.87 -8.94
N LYS A 475 65.22 -32.71 -10.05
CA LYS A 475 64.92 -31.74 -11.10
C LYS A 475 63.56 -32.00 -11.75
N GLU A 476 63.22 -33.26 -12.07
CA GLU A 476 61.90 -33.61 -12.64
C GLU A 476 60.76 -33.31 -11.66
N GLU A 477 60.93 -33.64 -10.37
CA GLU A 477 59.92 -33.35 -9.34
C GLU A 477 59.71 -31.83 -9.19
N ARG A 478 60.78 -31.04 -9.25
CA ARG A 478 60.72 -29.57 -9.17
C ARG A 478 60.01 -28.96 -10.38
N GLN A 479 60.29 -29.46 -11.58
CA GLN A 479 59.62 -29.04 -12.81
C GLN A 479 58.11 -29.30 -12.75
N HIS A 480 57.70 -30.45 -12.21
CA HIS A 480 56.28 -30.76 -12.04
C HIS A 480 55.59 -29.81 -11.03
N GLN A 481 56.27 -29.45 -9.93
CA GLN A 481 55.74 -28.46 -8.98
C GLN A 481 55.57 -27.08 -9.63
N LEU A 482 56.57 -26.63 -10.39
CA LEU A 482 56.55 -25.34 -11.06
C LEU A 482 55.49 -25.27 -12.15
N HIS A 483 55.26 -26.35 -12.90
CA HIS A 483 54.14 -26.41 -13.86
C HIS A 483 52.80 -26.20 -13.16
N LYS A 484 52.62 -26.79 -11.97
CA LYS A 484 51.39 -26.62 -11.17
C LYS A 484 51.24 -25.19 -10.64
N GLU A 485 52.32 -24.58 -10.15
CA GLU A 485 52.34 -23.17 -9.72
C GLU A 485 52.01 -22.22 -10.89
N LYS A 486 52.56 -22.50 -12.08
CA LYS A 486 52.29 -21.74 -13.31
C LYS A 486 50.83 -21.86 -13.76
N GLU A 487 50.25 -23.06 -13.71
CA GLU A 487 48.81 -23.26 -14.00
C GLU A 487 47.90 -22.50 -13.05
N THR A 488 48.26 -22.41 -11.76
CA THR A 488 47.51 -21.60 -10.79
C THR A 488 47.57 -20.11 -11.13
N LEU A 489 48.76 -19.59 -11.46
CA LEU A 489 48.92 -18.18 -11.86
C LEU A 489 48.21 -17.87 -13.19
N ILE A 490 48.22 -18.79 -14.16
CA ILE A 490 47.47 -18.62 -15.43
C ILE A 490 45.96 -18.55 -15.19
N THR A 491 45.45 -19.35 -14.25
CA THR A 491 44.04 -19.31 -13.86
C THR A 491 43.70 -17.97 -13.20
N GLU A 492 44.58 -17.47 -12.34
CA GLU A 492 44.46 -16.16 -11.72
C GLU A 492 44.54 -15.01 -12.73
N GLN A 493 45.47 -15.08 -13.69
CA GLN A 493 45.58 -14.13 -14.81
C GLN A 493 44.26 -14.03 -15.58
N LYS A 494 43.67 -15.18 -15.97
CA LYS A 494 42.39 -15.20 -16.70
C LYS A 494 41.26 -14.51 -15.93
N LYS A 495 41.22 -14.69 -14.60
CA LYS A 495 40.25 -14.03 -13.73
C LYS A 495 40.43 -12.52 -13.73
N TRP A 496 41.64 -12.03 -13.45
CA TRP A 496 41.94 -10.58 -13.45
C TRP A 496 41.76 -9.95 -14.82
N GLN A 497 42.09 -10.67 -15.89
CA GLN A 497 41.87 -10.23 -17.27
C GLN A 497 40.39 -10.11 -17.63
N GLY A 498 39.53 -10.99 -17.10
CA GLY A 498 38.07 -10.87 -17.21
C GLY A 498 37.54 -9.57 -16.60
N TYR A 499 38.02 -9.20 -15.41
CA TYR A 499 37.68 -7.93 -14.78
C TYR A 499 38.24 -6.72 -15.54
N ALA A 500 39.48 -6.80 -16.04
CA ALA A 500 40.11 -5.70 -16.79
C ALA A 500 39.35 -5.37 -18.06
N ASN A 501 38.97 -6.40 -18.83
CA ASN A 501 38.16 -6.25 -20.03
C ASN A 501 36.78 -5.65 -19.73
N THR A 502 36.20 -6.01 -18.58
CA THR A 502 34.91 -5.47 -18.15
C THR A 502 35.01 -4.00 -17.75
N LYS A 503 36.08 -3.61 -17.05
CA LYS A 503 36.38 -2.21 -16.72
C LYS A 503 36.55 -1.37 -17.99
N ILE A 504 37.33 -1.83 -18.96
CA ILE A 504 37.54 -1.13 -20.25
C ILE A 504 36.20 -0.90 -20.96
N LYS A 505 35.36 -1.93 -21.08
CA LYS A 505 34.04 -1.79 -21.72
C LYS A 505 33.12 -0.81 -20.99
N LYS A 506 33.18 -0.77 -19.66
CA LYS A 506 32.45 0.23 -18.87
C LYS A 506 32.96 1.64 -19.18
N GLU A 507 34.27 1.83 -19.18
CA GLU A 507 34.91 3.13 -19.49
C GLU A 507 34.64 3.57 -20.95
N GLU A 508 34.55 2.63 -21.90
CA GLU A 508 34.13 2.91 -23.29
C GLU A 508 32.71 3.50 -23.34
N VAL A 509 31.74 2.85 -22.68
CA VAL A 509 30.34 3.35 -22.61
C VAL A 509 30.24 4.68 -21.87
N GLU A 510 31.03 4.87 -20.80
CA GLU A 510 31.10 6.15 -20.09
C GLU A 510 31.72 7.25 -20.94
N THR A 511 32.72 6.93 -21.76
CA THR A 511 33.33 7.87 -22.73
C THR A 511 32.34 8.23 -23.83
N GLU A 512 31.66 7.26 -24.42
CA GLU A 512 30.58 7.49 -25.39
C GLU A 512 29.47 8.38 -24.81
N TRP A 513 29.15 8.23 -23.53
CA TRP A 513 28.20 9.09 -22.83
C TRP A 513 28.71 10.53 -22.66
N GLN A 514 29.98 10.73 -22.32
CA GLN A 514 30.59 12.06 -22.25
C GLN A 514 30.61 12.72 -23.64
N GLU A 515 31.03 11.99 -24.67
CA GLU A 515 31.00 12.47 -26.05
C GLU A 515 29.57 12.81 -26.49
N TRP A 516 28.58 11.99 -26.13
CA TRP A 516 27.17 12.28 -26.38
C TRP A 516 26.73 13.59 -25.71
N ARG A 517 27.08 13.80 -24.44
CA ARG A 517 26.78 15.05 -23.71
C ARG A 517 27.44 16.26 -24.35
N GLU A 518 28.72 16.15 -24.70
CA GLU A 518 29.45 17.21 -25.39
C GLU A 518 28.80 17.53 -26.75
N ASN A 519 28.40 16.52 -27.52
CA ASN A 519 27.70 16.70 -28.79
C ASN A 519 26.34 17.38 -28.61
N LEU A 520 25.58 17.00 -27.57
CA LEU A 520 24.31 17.63 -27.22
C LEU A 520 24.49 19.09 -26.76
N GLU A 521 25.56 19.40 -26.03
CA GLU A 521 25.92 20.77 -25.65
C GLU A 521 26.37 21.59 -26.87
N GLN A 522 27.16 21.02 -27.77
CA GLN A 522 27.59 21.69 -29.01
C GLN A 522 26.41 22.06 -29.93
N LEU A 523 25.32 21.28 -29.92
CA LEU A 523 24.06 21.62 -30.59
C LEU A 523 23.41 22.91 -30.07
N THR A 524 23.80 23.42 -28.90
CA THR A 524 23.36 24.76 -28.45
C THR A 524 24.16 25.92 -29.06
N ILE A 525 25.32 25.65 -29.67
CA ILE A 525 26.33 26.65 -30.10
C ILE A 525 26.39 26.81 -31.64
N ALA A 526 26.05 25.80 -32.45
CA ALA A 526 26.25 25.81 -33.91
C ALA A 526 24.97 25.76 -34.80
N GLN A 527 25.11 26.26 -36.03
CA GLN A 527 24.12 26.88 -36.94
C GLN A 527 23.25 25.98 -37.86
N THR A 528 22.29 26.66 -38.53
CA THR A 528 21.62 26.37 -39.83
C THR A 528 21.22 24.92 -40.12
N VAL A 529 19.94 24.62 -39.89
CA VAL A 529 19.26 23.42 -40.37
C VAL A 529 18.79 23.64 -41.81
N ASP A 530 18.76 22.57 -42.62
CA ASP A 530 18.14 22.59 -43.94
C ASP A 530 16.63 22.93 -43.83
N GLU A 531 16.22 24.05 -44.44
CA GLU A 531 14.81 24.50 -44.48
C GLU A 531 13.86 23.42 -45.01
N SER A 532 14.35 22.48 -45.83
CA SER A 532 13.57 21.37 -46.36
C SER A 532 12.99 20.49 -45.24
N ILE A 533 13.73 20.30 -44.15
CA ILE A 533 13.37 19.44 -43.01
C ILE A 533 12.29 20.11 -42.15
N LEU A 534 12.43 21.41 -41.91
CA LEU A 534 11.39 22.19 -41.23
C LEU A 534 10.09 22.16 -42.05
N ARG A 535 10.15 22.25 -43.39
CA ARG A 535 8.98 22.12 -44.27
C ARG A 535 8.35 20.72 -44.18
N VAL A 536 9.15 19.65 -44.25
CA VAL A 536 8.65 18.27 -44.09
C VAL A 536 8.02 18.04 -42.72
N LEU A 537 8.60 18.59 -41.65
CA LEU A 537 8.03 18.49 -40.30
C LEU A 537 6.67 19.17 -40.18
N LEU A 538 6.53 20.34 -40.81
CA LEU A 538 5.27 21.07 -40.87
C LEU A 538 4.23 20.39 -41.79
N ASP A 539 4.67 19.70 -42.85
CA ASP A 539 3.80 18.99 -43.80
C ASP A 539 3.43 17.53 -43.39
N SER A 540 4.21 16.90 -42.50
CA SER A 540 4.09 15.47 -42.14
C SER A 540 2.78 15.06 -41.45
N ASP A 541 1.96 16.01 -41.01
CA ASP A 541 0.68 15.76 -40.33
C ASP A 541 -0.51 16.37 -41.10
N LYS A 542 -0.51 16.30 -42.44
CA LYS A 542 -1.73 16.58 -43.21
C LYS A 542 -2.73 15.46 -42.96
N GLU A 543 -3.61 15.68 -41.98
CA GLU A 543 -4.78 14.84 -41.73
C GLU A 543 -5.65 14.77 -42.99
N GLU A 544 -6.20 13.60 -43.27
CA GLU A 544 -7.28 13.47 -44.25
C GLU A 544 -8.55 14.12 -43.66
N ILE A 545 -8.86 15.33 -44.14
CA ILE A 545 -10.00 16.11 -43.67
C ILE A 545 -11.23 15.84 -44.54
N THR A 546 -12.30 15.36 -43.92
CA THR A 546 -13.63 15.25 -44.55
C THR A 546 -14.52 16.40 -44.09
N TYR A 547 -15.09 17.15 -45.03
CA TYR A 547 -16.05 18.21 -44.72
C TYR A 547 -17.46 17.63 -44.64
N GLN A 548 -18.15 17.85 -43.52
CA GLN A 548 -19.52 17.39 -43.32
C GLN A 548 -20.47 18.58 -43.15
N SER A 549 -21.61 18.54 -43.85
CA SER A 549 -22.72 19.49 -43.62
C SER A 549 -23.64 18.97 -42.53
N PHE A 550 -24.02 19.79 -41.56
CA PHE A 550 -24.89 19.37 -40.43
C PHE A 550 -26.27 18.86 -40.87
N SER A 551 -26.73 19.19 -42.08
CA SER A 551 -28.04 18.77 -42.63
C SER A 551 -28.22 17.27 -42.86
N SER A 552 -27.18 16.44 -42.68
CA SER A 552 -27.24 14.98 -42.87
C SER A 552 -27.37 14.16 -41.58
N ILE A 553 -27.40 14.78 -40.40
CA ILE A 553 -27.50 14.06 -39.13
C ILE A 553 -28.98 13.86 -38.78
N LYS A 554 -29.50 12.67 -39.05
CA LYS A 554 -30.80 12.23 -38.51
C LYS A 554 -30.62 12.05 -36.99
N THR A 555 -31.27 12.91 -36.21
CA THR A 555 -31.51 12.69 -34.79
C THR A 555 -32.28 11.39 -34.60
N THR A 556 -31.58 10.30 -34.33
CA THR A 556 -32.17 9.12 -33.71
C THR A 556 -32.16 9.34 -32.21
N SER A 557 -33.30 9.75 -31.67
CA SER A 557 -33.56 9.76 -30.24
C SER A 557 -33.39 8.33 -29.72
N PRO A 558 -32.49 8.06 -28.75
CA PRO A 558 -32.52 6.80 -28.04
C PRO A 558 -33.67 6.88 -27.04
N GLU A 559 -34.88 6.49 -27.45
CA GLU A 559 -35.92 6.08 -26.50
C GLU A 559 -35.48 4.78 -25.83
N LYS A 560 -34.54 4.84 -24.90
CA LYS A 560 -34.46 3.83 -23.85
C LYS A 560 -35.59 4.14 -22.86
N LYS A 561 -36.75 3.52 -23.09
CA LYS A 561 -37.79 3.40 -22.06
C LYS A 561 -37.17 2.71 -20.85
N ILE A 562 -36.79 3.52 -19.87
CA ILE A 562 -36.44 3.06 -18.53
C ILE A 562 -37.73 2.45 -17.97
N LYS A 563 -37.77 1.12 -17.87
CA LYS A 563 -38.71 0.47 -16.97
C LYS A 563 -38.26 0.82 -15.56
N MET A 564 -38.77 1.92 -15.01
CA MET A 564 -38.82 2.08 -13.57
C MET A 564 -39.61 0.88 -13.07
N ALA A 565 -38.98 0.04 -12.25
CA ALA A 565 -39.70 -0.95 -11.49
C ALA A 565 -40.67 -0.18 -10.60
N GLU A 566 -41.94 -0.14 -10.99
CA GLU A 566 -43.02 0.25 -10.11
C GLU A 566 -42.90 -0.68 -8.90
N ASN A 567 -42.53 -0.10 -7.76
CA ASN A 567 -42.69 -0.76 -6.48
C ASN A 567 -44.13 -1.26 -6.43
N GLN A 568 -44.24 -2.59 -6.36
CA GLN A 568 -45.51 -3.28 -6.16
C GLN A 568 -46.23 -2.56 -5.02
N LYS A 569 -47.47 -2.14 -5.29
CA LYS A 569 -48.42 -1.73 -4.26
C LYS A 569 -48.36 -2.79 -3.17
N LEU A 570 -47.80 -2.42 -2.02
CA LEU A 570 -47.89 -3.19 -0.81
C LEU A 570 -49.38 -3.41 -0.55
N GLU A 571 -49.76 -4.68 -0.46
CA GLU A 571 -51.04 -5.09 0.10
C GLU A 571 -51.31 -4.32 1.38
N VAL A 572 -52.55 -3.91 1.57
CA VAL A 572 -53.07 -3.31 2.81
C VAL A 572 -52.75 -4.27 3.96
N LYS A 573 -51.63 -4.05 4.63
CA LYS A 573 -51.23 -4.79 5.82
C LYS A 573 -51.87 -4.11 7.02
N ASN A 574 -52.57 -4.88 7.83
CA ASN A 574 -53.16 -4.44 9.09
C ASN A 574 -52.09 -3.76 9.95
N GLU A 575 -52.20 -2.44 10.13
CA GLU A 575 -51.41 -1.71 11.12
C GLU A 575 -51.78 -2.22 12.51
N LEU A 576 -50.78 -2.76 13.21
CA LEU A 576 -50.89 -3.17 14.60
C LEU A 576 -50.80 -1.90 15.46
N ASP A 577 -51.81 -1.64 16.29
CA ASP A 577 -51.86 -0.48 17.18
C ASP A 577 -50.84 -0.64 18.33
N THR A 578 -49.81 0.22 18.31
CA THR A 578 -48.72 0.25 19.31
C THR A 578 -49.24 0.49 20.73
N ASP A 579 -50.14 1.45 20.92
CA ASP A 579 -50.69 1.80 22.24
C ASP A 579 -51.52 0.64 22.79
N LEU A 580 -52.29 -0.02 21.92
CA LEU A 580 -53.06 -1.19 22.31
C LEU A 580 -52.14 -2.33 22.77
N ILE A 581 -51.07 -2.63 22.04
CA ILE A 581 -50.14 -3.70 22.40
C ILE A 581 -49.44 -3.38 23.73
N ILE A 582 -48.97 -2.15 23.94
CA ILE A 582 -48.36 -1.73 25.23
C ILE A 582 -49.37 -1.92 26.37
N ARG A 583 -50.63 -1.49 26.19
CA ARG A 583 -51.69 -1.68 27.19
C ARG A 583 -51.98 -3.14 27.47
N GLN A 584 -52.08 -3.97 26.42
CA GLN A 584 -52.29 -5.42 26.51
C GLN A 584 -51.17 -6.10 27.31
N LEU A 585 -49.91 -5.77 27.01
CA LEU A 585 -48.74 -6.31 27.71
C LEU A 585 -48.70 -5.86 29.19
N ARG A 586 -48.89 -4.56 29.48
CA ARG A 586 -48.92 -4.03 30.85
C ARG A 586 -50.09 -4.56 31.66
N PHE A 587 -51.26 -4.75 31.03
CA PHE A 587 -52.43 -5.35 31.68
C PHE A 587 -52.12 -6.78 32.14
N LEU A 588 -51.62 -7.64 31.25
CA LEU A 588 -51.26 -9.00 31.64
C LEU A 588 -50.14 -9.00 32.68
N SER A 589 -49.09 -8.20 32.49
CA SER A 589 -47.98 -8.12 33.42
C SER A 589 -48.43 -7.73 34.83
N SER A 590 -49.13 -6.60 35.00
CA SER A 590 -49.53 -6.08 36.32
C SER A 590 -50.47 -7.02 37.07
N ASN A 591 -51.33 -7.76 36.37
CA ASN A 591 -52.28 -8.68 36.99
C ASN A 591 -51.70 -10.08 37.25
N LEU A 592 -50.75 -10.52 36.43
CA LEU A 592 -50.07 -11.81 36.57
C LEU A 592 -48.87 -11.77 37.53
N GLN A 593 -48.27 -10.60 37.76
CA GLN A 593 -47.11 -10.44 38.66
C GLN A 593 -47.35 -10.97 40.09
N LYS A 594 -48.62 -10.95 40.54
CA LYS A 594 -49.03 -11.45 41.87
C LYS A 594 -49.69 -12.83 41.83
N VAL A 595 -49.63 -13.53 40.70
CA VAL A 595 -50.15 -14.89 40.55
C VAL A 595 -48.98 -15.86 40.56
N LYS A 596 -49.04 -16.84 41.46
CA LYS A 596 -47.97 -17.84 41.61
C LYS A 596 -47.81 -18.62 40.29
N GLY A 597 -46.59 -18.69 39.78
CA GLY A 597 -46.26 -19.36 38.51
C GLY A 597 -46.34 -18.50 37.24
N PHE A 598 -46.51 -17.18 37.36
CA PHE A 598 -46.51 -16.24 36.22
C PHE A 598 -45.57 -15.04 36.41
N THR A 599 -44.67 -15.08 37.40
CA THR A 599 -43.83 -13.92 37.75
C THR A 599 -42.84 -13.58 36.64
N HIS A 600 -42.18 -14.58 36.07
CA HIS A 600 -41.21 -14.37 34.99
C HIS A 600 -41.88 -13.93 33.69
N ILE A 601 -43.02 -14.53 33.35
CA ILE A 601 -43.86 -14.10 32.22
C ILE A 601 -44.27 -12.63 32.38
N ALA A 602 -44.74 -12.24 33.57
CA ALA A 602 -45.12 -10.86 33.85
C ALA A 602 -43.93 -9.89 33.71
N LYS A 603 -42.75 -10.27 34.18
CA LYS A 603 -41.51 -9.49 34.03
C LYS A 603 -41.11 -9.31 32.56
N ASN A 604 -41.17 -10.37 31.76
CA ASN A 604 -40.82 -10.33 30.33
C ASN A 604 -41.80 -9.46 29.52
N LEU A 605 -43.11 -9.58 29.79
CA LEU A 605 -44.12 -8.73 29.16
C LEU A 605 -43.93 -7.24 29.52
N LEU A 606 -43.54 -6.94 30.76
CA LEU A 606 -43.22 -5.57 31.19
C LEU A 606 -41.96 -5.02 30.52
N ALA A 607 -40.91 -5.84 30.43
CA ALA A 607 -39.68 -5.46 29.76
C ALA A 607 -39.93 -5.18 28.26
N LYS A 608 -40.70 -6.04 27.57
CA LYS A 608 -41.11 -5.81 26.18
C LYS A 608 -41.96 -4.54 26.02
N ALA A 609 -42.93 -4.31 26.92
CA ALA A 609 -43.73 -3.09 26.90
C ALA A 609 -42.85 -1.84 27.06
N SER A 610 -41.95 -1.85 28.06
CA SER A 610 -41.04 -0.74 28.35
C SER A 610 -40.05 -0.50 27.20
N ASN A 611 -39.55 -1.56 26.56
CA ASN A 611 -38.68 -1.44 25.39
C ASN A 611 -39.39 -0.90 24.14
N ILE A 612 -40.69 -1.15 23.99
CA ILE A 612 -41.48 -0.56 22.88
C ILE A 612 -41.80 0.91 23.18
N GLU A 613 -42.04 1.25 24.45
CA GLU A 613 -42.46 2.58 24.90
C GLU A 613 -41.31 3.59 25.03
N ASN A 614 -40.16 3.18 25.58
CA ASN A 614 -39.01 4.06 25.86
C ASN A 614 -38.00 4.10 24.70
N ARG A 615 -38.35 3.55 23.54
CA ARG A 615 -37.35 3.25 22.50
C ARG A 615 -36.81 4.51 21.85
N THR A 616 -35.49 4.62 21.81
CA THR A 616 -34.79 5.64 21.04
C THR A 616 -34.25 5.07 19.74
N TYR A 617 -34.57 5.68 18.61
CA TYR A 617 -34.07 5.28 17.29
C TYR A 617 -32.80 6.04 16.96
N THR A 618 -31.72 5.37 16.62
CA THR A 618 -30.46 6.03 16.28
C THR A 618 -30.29 6.12 14.77
N ILE A 619 -30.23 7.35 14.26
CA ILE A 619 -29.91 7.67 12.86
C ILE A 619 -28.50 8.21 12.80
N CYS A 620 -27.63 7.58 12.01
CA CYS A 620 -26.26 8.02 11.82
C CYS A 620 -26.05 8.62 10.43
N LEU A 621 -25.39 9.78 10.37
CA LEU A 621 -25.01 10.48 9.13
C LEU A 621 -23.53 10.22 8.83
N PHE A 622 -23.23 9.72 7.63
CA PHE A 622 -21.89 9.42 7.12
C PHE A 622 -21.65 10.10 5.77
N GLY A 623 -20.39 10.19 5.33
CA GLY A 623 -19.99 10.80 4.06
C GLY A 623 -18.67 11.57 4.16
N ALA A 624 -18.04 11.85 3.01
CA ALA A 624 -16.82 12.66 2.91
C ALA A 624 -16.95 14.03 3.61
N PHE A 625 -15.80 14.66 3.82
CA PHE A 625 -15.74 16.04 4.28
C PHE A 625 -16.43 16.96 3.26
N SER A 626 -17.15 17.97 3.74
CA SER A 626 -17.96 18.88 2.89
C SER A 626 -19.06 18.22 2.05
N ALA A 627 -19.43 16.95 2.31
CA ALA A 627 -20.58 16.31 1.66
C ALA A 627 -21.95 16.94 2.06
N GLY A 628 -21.95 17.81 3.09
CA GLY A 628 -23.14 18.48 3.60
C GLY A 628 -23.92 17.68 4.64
N LYS A 629 -23.25 16.84 5.44
CA LYS A 629 -23.85 16.05 6.55
C LYS A 629 -24.56 16.93 7.57
N SER A 630 -23.85 17.86 8.19
CA SER A 630 -24.39 18.79 9.19
C SER A 630 -25.48 19.70 8.59
N SER A 631 -25.37 20.07 7.31
CA SER A 631 -26.43 20.81 6.60
C SER A 631 -27.69 19.96 6.40
N PHE A 632 -27.54 18.68 6.03
CA PHE A 632 -28.66 17.74 5.92
C PHE A 632 -29.29 17.44 7.28
N ALA A 633 -28.47 17.31 8.34
CA ALA A 633 -28.94 17.19 9.72
C ALA A 633 -29.81 18.40 10.12
N ASN A 634 -29.31 19.62 9.89
CA ASN A 634 -30.05 20.84 10.19
C ASN A 634 -31.36 20.96 9.40
N ALA A 635 -31.37 20.51 8.13
CA ALA A 635 -32.57 20.46 7.31
C ALA A 635 -33.59 19.45 7.88
N LEU A 636 -33.15 18.27 8.30
CA LEU A 636 -33.98 17.26 8.96
C LEU A 636 -34.56 17.75 10.30
N LEU A 637 -33.74 18.43 11.10
CA LEU A 637 -34.13 18.99 12.40
C LEU A 637 -35.06 20.21 12.28
N ASP A 638 -35.15 20.79 11.07
CA ASP A 638 -35.76 22.09 10.81
C ASP A 638 -35.17 23.24 11.66
N TYR A 639 -33.89 23.11 12.06
CA TYR A 639 -33.19 24.07 12.91
C TYR A 639 -31.66 24.02 12.70
N PRO A 640 -30.95 25.15 12.65
CA PRO A 640 -29.50 25.20 12.45
C PRO A 640 -28.74 24.97 13.77
N ILE A 641 -28.70 23.72 14.26
CA ILE A 641 -28.00 23.35 15.50
C ILE A 641 -26.51 23.13 15.23
N LEU A 642 -26.19 22.30 14.23
CA LEU A 642 -24.82 21.89 13.95
C LEU A 642 -24.12 22.95 13.09
N PRO A 643 -22.88 23.34 13.40
CA PRO A 643 -22.16 24.32 12.59
C PRO A 643 -21.89 23.76 11.19
N VAL A 644 -22.01 24.63 10.19
CA VAL A 644 -21.70 24.34 8.78
C VAL A 644 -20.50 25.18 8.39
N SER A 645 -19.45 24.54 7.87
CA SER A 645 -18.22 25.21 7.45
C SER A 645 -17.63 24.52 6.21
N PRO A 646 -17.03 25.29 5.28
CA PRO A 646 -16.27 24.75 4.15
C PRO A 646 -14.88 24.25 4.56
N ASN A 647 -14.37 24.65 5.73
CA ASN A 647 -13.09 24.17 6.28
C ASN A 647 -13.30 22.84 7.01
N PRO A 648 -12.29 21.94 7.08
CA PRO A 648 -12.37 20.71 7.87
C PRO A 648 -12.84 20.98 9.32
N THR A 649 -14.06 20.60 9.70
CA THR A 649 -14.67 20.95 11.01
C THR A 649 -15.32 19.79 11.78
N THR A 650 -15.16 18.52 11.38
CA THR A 650 -15.83 17.44 12.12
C THR A 650 -14.86 16.30 12.42
N ALA A 651 -14.06 16.49 13.47
CA ALA A 651 -13.32 15.44 14.15
C ALA A 651 -14.08 14.86 15.37
N THR A 652 -15.18 15.50 15.77
CA THR A 652 -15.97 15.20 16.97
C THR A 652 -17.34 14.63 16.60
N ILE A 653 -17.83 13.64 17.36
CA ILE A 653 -19.20 13.12 17.20
C ILE A 653 -20.19 14.06 17.87
N ASN A 654 -21.25 14.43 17.15
CA ASN A 654 -22.35 15.21 17.70
C ASN A 654 -23.63 14.37 17.74
N ARG A 655 -24.27 14.28 18.91
CA ARG A 655 -25.53 13.56 19.11
C ARG A 655 -26.62 14.55 19.47
N ILE A 656 -27.72 14.54 18.72
CA ILE A 656 -28.93 15.30 19.04
C ILE A 656 -29.92 14.33 19.67
N LEU A 657 -30.19 14.51 20.96
CA LEU A 657 -30.98 13.58 21.78
C LEU A 657 -32.37 14.17 22.13
N PRO A 658 -33.37 13.31 22.40
CA PRO A 658 -34.61 13.70 23.07
C PRO A 658 -34.34 14.33 24.44
N ILE A 659 -35.13 15.34 24.80
CA ILE A 659 -35.10 15.96 26.13
C ILE A 659 -35.63 14.98 27.20
N ASP A 660 -35.13 15.10 28.42
CA ASP A 660 -35.61 14.35 29.58
C ASP A 660 -35.78 15.27 30.81
N GLU A 661 -36.13 14.71 31.97
CA GLU A 661 -36.35 15.47 33.20
C GLU A 661 -35.07 16.14 33.74
N GLU A 662 -33.90 15.54 33.48
CA GLU A 662 -32.59 16.03 33.93
C GLU A 662 -31.97 17.01 32.92
N HIS A 663 -32.28 16.85 31.63
CA HIS A 663 -31.71 17.58 30.51
C HIS A 663 -32.79 18.29 29.68
N PRO A 664 -33.17 19.53 30.05
CA PRO A 664 -34.17 20.30 29.32
C PRO A 664 -33.67 20.76 27.95
N HIS A 665 -34.58 21.32 27.16
CA HIS A 665 -34.30 21.87 25.83
C HIS A 665 -33.07 22.80 25.81
N LYS A 666 -32.15 22.55 24.86
CA LYS A 666 -30.87 23.24 24.62
C LYS A 666 -29.76 22.93 25.64
N THR A 667 -29.87 21.83 26.39
CA THR A 667 -28.75 21.36 27.21
C THR A 667 -27.66 20.78 26.30
N VAL A 668 -26.42 21.24 26.45
CA VAL A 668 -25.26 20.73 25.71
C VAL A 668 -24.22 20.21 26.68
N ILE A 669 -23.85 18.93 26.53
CA ILE A 669 -22.84 18.25 27.34
C ILE A 669 -21.64 17.93 26.45
N VAL A 670 -20.47 18.45 26.80
CA VAL A 670 -19.20 18.17 26.12
C VAL A 670 -18.43 17.15 26.93
N LYS A 671 -18.13 16.00 26.31
CA LYS A 671 -17.31 14.93 26.91
C LYS A 671 -15.89 15.02 26.38
N TRP A 672 -14.92 15.15 27.27
CA TRP A 672 -13.50 15.28 26.91
C TRP A 672 -12.81 13.91 26.85
N LYS A 673 -11.87 13.76 25.93
CA LYS A 673 -11.02 12.56 25.85
C LYS A 673 -10.17 12.42 27.10
N THR A 674 -9.84 11.19 27.45
CA THR A 674 -8.86 10.87 28.50
C THR A 674 -7.42 11.03 27.97
N GLU A 675 -6.44 11.16 28.87
CA GLU A 675 -5.03 11.19 28.46
C GLU A 675 -4.59 9.92 27.70
N SER A 676 -5.14 8.77 28.07
CA SER A 676 -4.84 7.50 27.42
C SER A 676 -5.35 7.44 25.98
N GLU A 677 -6.58 7.91 25.75
CA GLU A 677 -7.17 8.00 24.40
C GLU A 677 -6.35 8.96 23.52
N MET A 678 -5.99 10.13 24.07
CA MET A 678 -5.17 11.12 23.37
C MET A 678 -3.79 10.58 23.00
N LEU A 679 -3.08 9.97 23.94
CA LEU A 679 -1.73 9.44 23.68
C LEU A 679 -1.76 8.37 22.59
N THR A 680 -2.76 7.49 22.64
CA THR A 680 -2.88 6.44 21.64
C THR A 680 -3.17 7.04 20.26
N GLU A 681 -4.03 8.06 20.16
CA GLU A 681 -4.35 8.72 18.89
C GLU A 681 -3.14 9.46 18.31
N ILE A 682 -2.33 10.10 19.15
CA ILE A 682 -1.08 10.74 18.73
C ILE A 682 -0.07 9.71 18.21
N ASN A 683 0.03 8.56 18.88
CA ASN A 683 0.93 7.48 18.45
C ASN A 683 0.54 6.88 17.10
N ASP A 684 -0.74 6.84 16.75
CA ASP A 684 -1.18 6.43 15.41
C ASP A 684 -0.55 7.33 14.32
N TYR A 685 -0.46 8.64 14.57
CA TYR A 685 0.22 9.59 13.67
C TYR A 685 1.74 9.49 13.74
N LEU A 686 2.34 9.31 14.92
CA LEU A 686 3.79 9.19 15.07
C LEU A 686 4.35 7.91 14.42
N GLN A 687 3.57 6.83 14.35
CA GLN A 687 3.96 5.60 13.65
C GLN A 687 4.25 5.84 12.15
N LEU A 688 3.59 6.81 11.51
CA LEU A 688 3.83 7.15 10.10
C LEU A 688 5.27 7.62 9.84
N VAL A 689 5.92 8.19 10.86
CA VAL A 689 7.32 8.61 10.84
C VAL A 689 8.24 7.68 11.63
N LYS A 690 7.74 6.48 11.98
CA LYS A 690 8.44 5.45 12.76
C LYS A 690 8.88 5.91 14.15
N GLU A 691 8.08 6.78 14.77
CA GLU A 691 8.28 7.25 16.14
C GLU A 691 7.12 6.74 17.03
N GLU A 692 7.36 6.67 18.34
CA GLU A 692 6.34 6.30 19.32
C GLU A 692 6.62 7.01 20.65
N ALA A 693 5.56 7.50 21.30
CA ALA A 693 5.65 8.20 22.57
C ALA A 693 5.04 7.36 23.70
N SER A 694 5.78 7.24 24.82
CA SER A 694 5.30 6.58 26.03
C SER A 694 4.47 7.49 26.94
N SER A 695 4.49 8.81 26.69
CA SER A 695 3.70 9.80 27.44
C SER A 695 3.39 11.01 26.55
N ILE A 696 2.38 11.80 26.94
CA ILE A 696 2.03 13.04 26.22
C ILE A 696 3.21 14.01 26.16
N GLU A 697 4.00 14.13 27.23
CA GLU A 697 5.19 15.01 27.26
C GLU A 697 6.25 14.59 26.23
N VAL A 698 6.49 13.28 26.10
CA VAL A 698 7.39 12.74 25.07
C VAL A 698 6.83 13.01 23.68
N ALA A 699 5.53 12.80 23.51
CA ALA A 699 4.84 13.07 22.25
C ALA A 699 4.98 14.55 21.84
N GLN A 700 4.80 15.48 22.77
CA GLN A 700 4.94 16.91 22.50
C GLN A 700 6.35 17.28 21.99
N ASN A 701 7.38 16.67 22.56
CA ASN A 701 8.76 16.92 22.14
C ASN A 701 9.06 16.33 20.75
N LEU A 702 8.55 15.13 20.46
CA LEU A 702 8.67 14.51 19.14
C LEU A 702 7.94 15.35 18.08
N ILE A 703 6.70 15.75 18.35
CA ILE A 703 5.92 16.59 17.44
C ILE A 703 6.63 17.92 17.16
N LYS A 704 7.17 18.60 18.19
CA LYS A 704 7.91 19.86 17.98
C LYS A 704 9.13 19.68 17.07
N LYS A 705 9.84 18.55 17.18
CA LYS A 705 10.96 18.23 16.27
C LYS A 705 10.50 17.96 14.85
N LEU A 706 9.39 17.23 14.70
CA LEU A 706 8.81 16.89 13.39
C LEU A 706 8.24 18.12 12.67
N VAL A 707 7.56 19.01 13.39
CA VAL A 707 7.02 20.27 12.83
C VAL A 707 8.14 21.21 12.35
N ALA A 708 9.34 21.12 12.92
CA ALA A 708 10.50 21.91 12.47
C ALA A 708 11.11 21.41 11.15
N ASN A 709 10.86 20.16 10.76
CA ASN A 709 11.30 19.56 9.49
C ASN A 709 10.14 18.71 8.93
N PRO A 710 9.06 19.35 8.42
CA PRO A 710 7.90 18.64 7.95
C PRO A 710 8.26 17.74 6.77
N VAL A 711 7.90 16.46 6.85
CA VAL A 711 7.95 15.56 5.71
C VAL A 711 6.73 15.88 4.84
N GLU A 712 6.97 16.41 3.64
CA GLU A 712 5.92 16.96 2.75
C GLU A 712 4.75 16.00 2.47
N ARG A 713 4.99 14.68 2.59
CA ARG A 713 4.00 13.63 2.34
C ARG A 713 2.92 13.48 3.43
N TYR A 714 3.13 14.01 4.64
CA TYR A 714 2.23 13.82 5.80
C TYR A 714 1.68 15.15 6.34
N ALA A 715 1.50 16.14 5.46
CA ALA A 715 1.17 17.50 5.86
C ALA A 715 -0.17 17.61 6.62
N ASN A 716 -1.14 16.74 6.35
CA ASN A 716 -2.44 16.71 7.04
C ASN A 716 -2.33 16.13 8.45
N GLU A 717 -1.54 15.07 8.62
CA GLU A 717 -1.24 14.48 9.92
C GLU A 717 -0.44 15.45 10.79
N PHE A 718 0.45 16.24 10.18
CA PHE A 718 1.11 17.33 10.87
C PHE A 718 0.14 18.45 11.29
N ARG A 719 -0.94 18.71 10.54
CA ARG A 719 -1.96 19.70 10.93
C ARG A 719 -2.69 19.28 12.21
N TYR A 720 -3.10 18.01 12.33
CA TYR A 720 -3.68 17.47 13.57
C TYR A 720 -2.70 17.59 14.74
N LEU A 721 -1.45 17.16 14.53
CA LEU A 721 -0.41 17.24 15.58
C LEU A 721 -0.11 18.70 15.98
N GLN A 722 -0.17 19.65 15.05
CA GLN A 722 -0.05 21.08 15.34
C GLN A 722 -1.24 21.62 16.15
N ALA A 723 -2.47 21.24 15.79
CA ALA A 723 -3.67 21.62 16.53
C ALA A 723 -3.60 21.13 17.98
N PHE A 724 -3.19 19.86 18.17
CA PHE A 724 -2.92 19.30 19.48
C PHE A 724 -1.90 20.11 20.28
N ILE A 725 -0.74 20.46 19.69
CA ILE A 725 0.31 21.24 20.39
C ILE A 725 -0.21 22.62 20.81
N LYS A 726 -0.95 23.31 19.94
CA LYS A 726 -1.50 24.63 20.24
C LYS A 726 -2.55 24.56 21.36
N GLY A 727 -3.47 23.60 21.30
CA GLY A 727 -4.59 23.50 22.23
C GLY A 727 -4.28 22.83 23.57
N TYR A 728 -3.25 21.98 23.66
CA TYR A 728 -2.99 21.18 24.87
C TYR A 728 -2.80 22.04 26.13
N SER A 729 -2.09 23.17 26.01
CA SER A 729 -1.83 24.05 27.16
C SER A 729 -3.10 24.63 27.79
N VAL A 730 -4.16 24.79 26.99
CA VAL A 730 -5.45 25.35 27.40
C VAL A 730 -6.39 24.26 27.92
N HIS A 731 -6.37 23.08 27.31
CA HIS A 731 -7.40 22.07 27.53
C HIS A 731 -6.99 20.88 28.41
N ARG A 732 -5.70 20.75 28.79
CA ARG A 732 -5.21 19.60 29.57
C ARG A 732 -5.99 19.34 30.87
N ASP A 733 -6.46 20.39 31.54
CA ASP A 733 -7.12 20.28 32.85
C ASP A 733 -8.56 19.75 32.73
N HIS A 734 -9.10 19.69 31.50
CA HIS A 734 -10.43 19.16 31.21
C HIS A 734 -10.42 17.68 30.75
N LEU A 735 -9.25 17.07 30.51
CA LEU A 735 -9.18 15.70 30.00
C LEU A 735 -9.87 14.71 30.96
N GLY A 736 -10.74 13.85 30.41
CA GLY A 736 -11.55 12.89 31.16
C GLY A 736 -12.72 13.49 31.96
N SER A 737 -13.04 14.77 31.77
CA SER A 737 -14.19 15.42 32.40
C SER A 737 -15.40 15.56 31.46
N GLU A 738 -16.56 15.89 32.03
CA GLU A 738 -17.75 16.31 31.29
C GLU A 738 -18.14 17.72 31.75
N ILE A 739 -18.49 18.60 30.80
CA ILE A 739 -18.89 19.98 31.08
C ILE A 739 -20.20 20.32 30.38
N ASN A 740 -20.99 21.18 31.01
CA ASN A 740 -22.19 21.75 30.40
C ASN A 740 -21.86 23.13 29.80
N ILE A 741 -22.29 23.36 28.57
CA ILE A 741 -22.11 24.64 27.88
C ILE A 741 -23.45 25.15 27.34
N ASP A 742 -23.49 26.43 26.98
CA ASP A 742 -24.63 27.01 26.28
C ASP A 742 -24.60 26.59 24.79
N LEU A 743 -25.79 26.48 24.18
CA LEU A 743 -25.92 26.07 22.78
C LEU A 743 -25.19 27.02 21.82
N GLU A 744 -25.12 28.31 22.16
CA GLU A 744 -24.40 29.32 21.40
C GLU A 744 -22.88 29.08 21.38
N GLU A 745 -22.32 28.38 22.37
CA GLU A 745 -20.90 28.06 22.46
C GLU A 745 -20.52 26.77 21.70
N LEU A 746 -21.51 25.96 21.27
CA LEU A 746 -21.31 24.68 20.57
C LEU A 746 -20.32 24.81 19.39
N SER A 747 -20.42 25.89 18.63
CA SER A 747 -19.56 26.11 17.46
C SER A 747 -18.06 26.14 17.81
N ASN A 748 -17.68 26.59 19.01
CA ASN A 748 -16.27 26.66 19.42
C ASN A 748 -15.69 25.26 19.67
N TYR A 749 -16.51 24.30 20.10
CA TYR A 749 -16.08 22.94 20.40
C TYR A 749 -16.08 22.02 19.19
N VAL A 750 -16.90 22.35 18.19
CA VAL A 750 -17.01 21.57 16.96
C VAL A 750 -16.09 22.11 15.85
N ALA A 751 -16.07 23.43 15.62
CA ALA A 751 -15.44 24.01 14.42
C ALA A 751 -13.95 24.40 14.60
N VAL A 752 -13.47 24.56 15.84
CA VAL A 752 -12.08 24.98 16.11
C VAL A 752 -11.21 23.75 16.35
N GLU A 753 -10.32 23.43 15.42
CA GLU A 753 -9.48 22.22 15.47
C GLU A 753 -8.63 22.12 16.74
N GLU A 754 -8.12 23.25 17.26
CA GLU A 754 -7.33 23.29 18.50
C GLU A 754 -8.14 22.88 19.75
N THR A 755 -9.47 22.92 19.68
CA THR A 755 -10.37 22.48 20.76
C THR A 755 -11.00 21.14 20.44
N SER A 756 -11.53 20.97 19.22
CA SER A 756 -12.26 19.76 18.81
C SER A 756 -11.40 18.50 18.86
N CYS A 757 -10.07 18.60 18.70
CA CYS A 757 -9.17 17.44 18.80
C CYS A 757 -9.18 16.78 20.18
N PHE A 758 -9.54 17.51 21.24
CA PHE A 758 -9.62 17.03 22.62
C PHE A 758 -11.03 16.56 23.03
N VAL A 759 -12.04 16.83 22.22
CA VAL A 759 -13.44 16.48 22.52
C VAL A 759 -13.73 15.08 21.99
N ALA A 760 -14.28 14.22 22.85
CA ALA A 760 -14.67 12.85 22.49
C ALA A 760 -16.05 12.83 21.82
N SER A 761 -17.03 13.50 22.43
CA SER A 761 -18.40 13.62 21.90
C SER A 761 -19.12 14.81 22.51
N ILE A 762 -20.16 15.28 21.81
CA ILE A 762 -21.04 16.35 22.28
C ILE A 762 -22.49 15.87 22.19
N ASP A 763 -23.20 15.99 23.31
CA ASP A 763 -24.60 15.62 23.46
C ASP A 763 -25.45 16.88 23.54
N VAL A 764 -26.36 17.04 22.58
CA VAL A 764 -27.27 18.19 22.49
C VAL A 764 -28.69 17.68 22.71
N TYR A 765 -29.27 18.00 23.86
CA TYR A 765 -30.66 17.69 24.17
C TYR A 765 -31.55 18.76 23.55
N PHE A 766 -32.32 18.40 22.53
CA PHE A 766 -33.09 19.36 21.75
C PHE A 766 -34.51 18.88 21.49
N ASP A 767 -35.47 19.80 21.53
CA ASP A 767 -36.90 19.50 21.36
C ASP A 767 -37.30 19.88 19.94
N CYS A 768 -37.51 18.88 19.07
CA CYS A 768 -37.91 19.04 17.69
C CYS A 768 -38.77 17.86 17.24
N MET A 769 -39.32 17.91 16.02
CA MET A 769 -40.20 16.86 15.51
C MET A 769 -39.54 15.46 15.49
N ILE A 770 -38.25 15.41 15.14
CA ILE A 770 -37.46 14.18 15.12
C ILE A 770 -37.26 13.62 16.53
N THR A 771 -36.79 14.44 17.46
CA THR A 771 -36.51 13.98 18.83
C THR A 771 -37.78 13.65 19.62
N ARG A 772 -38.92 14.29 19.33
CA ARG A 772 -40.25 13.92 19.88
C ARG A 772 -40.75 12.55 19.42
N LYS A 773 -40.25 12.05 18.28
CA LYS A 773 -40.50 10.67 17.81
C LYS A 773 -39.52 9.66 18.43
N GLY A 774 -38.74 10.07 19.44
CA GLY A 774 -37.71 9.23 20.07
C GLY A 774 -36.47 9.06 19.21
N ILE A 775 -36.26 9.88 18.17
CA ILE A 775 -35.11 9.72 17.27
C ILE A 775 -33.90 10.51 17.80
N THR A 776 -32.78 9.82 17.94
CA THR A 776 -31.45 10.38 18.18
C THR A 776 -30.72 10.51 16.85
N LEU A 777 -30.27 11.71 16.50
CA LEU A 777 -29.49 11.96 15.29
C LEU A 777 -28.00 12.07 15.64
N VAL A 778 -27.16 11.30 14.96
CA VAL A 778 -25.70 11.29 15.16
C VAL A 778 -25.03 11.82 13.91
N ASP A 779 -24.37 12.97 14.02
CA ASP A 779 -23.46 13.49 12.99
C ASP A 779 -22.05 12.98 13.28
N THR A 780 -21.53 12.15 12.38
CA THR A 780 -20.23 11.51 12.55
C THR A 780 -19.12 12.29 11.82
N PRO A 781 -17.86 12.22 12.30
CA PRO A 781 -16.71 12.76 11.59
C PRO A 781 -16.65 12.32 10.11
N GLY A 782 -16.15 13.20 9.23
CA GLY A 782 -16.04 12.89 7.80
C GLY A 782 -15.10 11.72 7.51
N GLY A 783 -15.48 10.82 6.59
CA GLY A 783 -14.70 9.63 6.22
C GLY A 783 -13.35 9.90 5.52
N ASP A 784 -13.01 11.16 5.28
CA ASP A 784 -11.75 11.58 4.64
C ASP A 784 -10.57 11.59 5.60
N SER A 785 -10.80 11.38 6.91
CA SER A 785 -9.69 11.17 7.84
C SER A 785 -9.06 9.82 7.54
N ILE A 786 -7.84 9.85 6.99
CA ILE A 786 -6.93 8.70 6.76
C ILE A 786 -6.64 7.92 8.07
N ASN A 787 -7.09 8.43 9.22
CA ASN A 787 -6.91 7.79 10.51
C ASN A 787 -7.84 6.56 10.70
N SER A 788 -7.21 5.43 11.00
CA SER A 788 -7.83 4.13 11.32
C SER A 788 -8.87 4.21 12.44
N ARG A 789 -8.73 5.19 13.35
CA ARG A 789 -9.62 5.41 14.51
C ARG A 789 -10.92 6.14 14.21
N HIS A 790 -10.91 7.19 13.38
CA HIS A 790 -12.18 7.82 12.94
C HIS A 790 -13.01 6.83 12.10
N THR A 791 -12.34 5.93 11.38
CA THR A 791 -12.97 4.80 10.69
C THR A 791 -13.52 3.76 11.68
N GLU A 792 -12.84 3.50 12.80
CA GLU A 792 -13.27 2.57 13.86
C GLU A 792 -14.50 3.09 14.63
N LEU A 793 -14.46 4.36 15.03
CA LEU A 793 -15.56 5.02 15.70
C LEU A 793 -16.80 5.08 14.79
N SER A 794 -16.62 5.47 13.52
CA SER A 794 -17.67 5.44 12.50
C SER A 794 -18.27 4.04 12.34
N PHE A 795 -17.45 2.99 12.43
CA PHE A 795 -17.89 1.61 12.33
C PHE A 795 -18.74 1.16 13.52
N GLU A 796 -18.34 1.51 14.74
CA GLU A 796 -19.11 1.24 15.95
C GLU A 796 -20.50 1.89 15.91
N PHE A 797 -20.58 3.14 15.44
CA PHE A 797 -21.86 3.81 15.25
C PHE A 797 -22.72 3.17 14.17
N MET A 798 -22.11 2.66 13.10
CA MET A 798 -22.83 1.97 12.04
C MET A 798 -23.41 0.62 12.50
N LYS A 799 -22.69 -0.10 13.38
CA LYS A 799 -23.20 -1.34 14.01
C LYS A 799 -24.45 -1.05 14.86
N LYS A 800 -24.41 0.03 15.66
CA LYS A 800 -25.49 0.45 16.57
C LYS A 800 -26.63 1.22 15.90
N ALA A 801 -26.42 1.80 14.72
CA ALA A 801 -27.44 2.59 14.04
C ALA A 801 -28.64 1.75 13.58
N ASP A 802 -29.85 2.22 13.84
CA ASP A 802 -31.08 1.67 13.28
C ASP A 802 -31.26 2.08 11.81
N CYS A 803 -30.77 3.27 11.45
CA CYS A 803 -30.79 3.81 10.09
C CYS A 803 -29.49 4.59 9.79
N ILE A 804 -29.01 4.47 8.56
CA ILE A 804 -27.76 5.08 8.10
C ILE A 804 -28.07 5.95 6.89
N PHE A 805 -27.70 7.24 6.94
CA PHE A 805 -27.65 8.10 5.76
C PHE A 805 -26.21 8.33 5.35
N TYR A 806 -25.87 7.88 4.15
CA TYR A 806 -24.61 8.22 3.51
C TYR A 806 -24.81 9.42 2.58
N VAL A 807 -24.32 10.58 3.00
CA VAL A 807 -24.48 11.87 2.31
C VAL A 807 -23.31 12.10 1.37
N SER A 808 -23.64 12.45 0.13
CA SER A 808 -22.71 12.72 -0.96
C SER A 808 -23.11 14.00 -1.68
N TYR A 809 -22.15 14.82 -2.09
CA TYR A 809 -22.41 16.11 -2.74
C TYR A 809 -22.64 15.94 -4.24
N TYR A 810 -23.65 16.59 -4.82
CA TYR A 810 -24.08 16.42 -6.22
C TYR A 810 -22.94 16.46 -7.26
N ASN A 811 -22.03 17.43 -7.16
CA ASN A 811 -20.93 17.63 -8.13
C ASN A 811 -19.74 16.67 -7.97
N HIS A 812 -19.61 16.04 -6.80
CA HIS A 812 -18.46 15.22 -6.41
C HIS A 812 -18.93 13.88 -5.83
N ALA A 813 -19.98 13.33 -6.42
CA ALA A 813 -20.62 12.19 -5.84
C ALA A 813 -19.73 10.93 -5.97
N PHE A 814 -19.36 10.38 -4.81
CA PHE A 814 -18.46 9.22 -4.66
C PHE A 814 -17.04 9.49 -5.17
N SER A 815 -16.41 10.50 -4.56
CA SER A 815 -15.02 10.86 -4.78
C SER A 815 -14.06 9.68 -4.53
N LYS A 816 -12.79 9.82 -4.91
CA LYS A 816 -11.75 8.80 -4.62
C LYS A 816 -11.63 8.53 -3.11
N ALA A 817 -11.87 9.54 -2.26
CA ALA A 817 -11.87 9.39 -0.81
C ALA A 817 -13.07 8.57 -0.32
N ASP A 818 -14.25 8.76 -0.93
CA ASP A 818 -15.46 7.98 -0.62
C ASP A 818 -15.34 6.50 -0.97
N ARG A 819 -14.53 6.15 -1.98
CA ARG A 819 -14.39 4.77 -2.49
C ARG A 819 -14.06 3.76 -1.39
N ALA A 820 -13.09 4.08 -0.52
CA ALA A 820 -12.63 3.15 0.51
C ALA A 820 -13.78 2.81 1.50
N PHE A 821 -14.51 3.83 1.92
CA PHE A 821 -15.65 3.69 2.82
C PHE A 821 -16.85 3.01 2.14
N LEU A 822 -17.14 3.32 0.87
CA LEU A 822 -18.22 2.67 0.12
C LEU A 822 -17.95 1.18 -0.12
N VAL A 823 -16.69 0.81 -0.41
CA VAL A 823 -16.29 -0.60 -0.50
C VAL A 823 -16.49 -1.29 0.85
N GLN A 824 -16.16 -0.62 1.96
CA GLN A 824 -16.41 -1.13 3.30
C GLN A 824 -17.90 -1.33 3.58
N LEU A 825 -18.76 -0.37 3.24
CA LEU A 825 -20.21 -0.51 3.33
C LEU A 825 -20.72 -1.68 2.48
N GLY A 826 -20.21 -1.82 1.26
CA GLY A 826 -20.54 -2.94 0.36
C GLY A 826 -20.25 -4.31 0.99
N ARG A 827 -19.14 -4.46 1.72
CA ARG A 827 -18.79 -5.71 2.44
C ARG A 827 -19.77 -6.10 3.53
N LEU A 828 -20.45 -5.11 4.11
CA LEU A 828 -21.33 -5.30 5.27
C LEU A 828 -22.80 -5.41 4.86
N LYS A 829 -23.13 -5.05 3.62
CA LYS A 829 -24.51 -5.03 3.15
C LYS A 829 -25.23 -6.36 3.34
N ASP A 830 -24.55 -7.46 3.05
CA ASP A 830 -25.10 -8.82 3.20
C ASP A 830 -25.16 -9.29 4.66
N ALA A 831 -24.48 -8.60 5.57
CA ALA A 831 -24.58 -8.87 7.00
C ALA A 831 -25.95 -8.38 7.50
N PHE A 832 -26.34 -7.13 7.24
CA PHE A 832 -27.57 -6.57 7.81
C PHE A 832 -28.84 -7.31 7.32
N GLU A 833 -29.72 -7.73 8.26
CA GLU A 833 -30.99 -8.41 7.94
C GLU A 833 -31.90 -7.60 6.99
N LYS A 834 -31.75 -6.26 7.00
CA LYS A 834 -32.42 -5.33 6.09
C LYS A 834 -31.45 -4.24 5.61
N ASP A 835 -31.74 -3.70 4.43
CA ASP A 835 -31.00 -2.58 3.84
C ASP A 835 -31.32 -1.27 4.56
N LYS A 836 -30.69 -1.08 5.73
CA LYS A 836 -30.86 0.09 6.61
C LYS A 836 -30.11 1.34 6.12
N ILE A 837 -29.51 1.30 4.93
CA ILE A 837 -28.64 2.36 4.38
C ILE A 837 -29.36 3.13 3.27
N PHE A 838 -29.35 4.45 3.39
CA PHE A 838 -29.86 5.40 2.42
C PHE A 838 -28.72 6.26 1.87
N PHE A 839 -28.61 6.37 0.55
CA PHE A 839 -27.60 7.18 -0.14
C PHE A 839 -28.20 8.54 -0.50
N VAL A 840 -27.84 9.58 0.24
CA VAL A 840 -28.34 10.94 0.05
C VAL A 840 -27.46 11.66 -0.96
N ILE A 841 -28.04 12.11 -2.08
CA ILE A 841 -27.37 13.02 -3.01
C ILE A 841 -27.83 14.43 -2.65
N ASN A 842 -27.00 15.17 -1.92
CA ASN A 842 -27.29 16.51 -1.48
C ASN A 842 -26.91 17.55 -2.55
N ALA A 843 -27.47 18.75 -2.44
CA ALA A 843 -27.29 19.88 -3.37
C ALA A 843 -27.84 19.64 -4.79
N ILE A 844 -28.98 18.94 -4.92
CA ILE A 844 -29.65 18.73 -6.22
C ILE A 844 -30.15 20.02 -6.88
N ASP A 845 -30.19 21.12 -6.14
CA ASP A 845 -30.48 22.45 -6.68
C ASP A 845 -29.43 22.91 -7.70
N LEU A 846 -28.27 22.26 -7.74
CA LEU A 846 -27.24 22.48 -8.75
C LEU A 846 -27.53 21.83 -10.11
N ALA A 847 -28.49 20.89 -10.18
CA ALA A 847 -28.91 20.32 -11.44
C ALA A 847 -29.57 21.40 -12.33
N LYS A 848 -29.19 21.46 -13.60
CA LYS A 848 -29.79 22.40 -14.56
C LYS A 848 -31.27 22.08 -14.81
N ASP A 849 -31.59 20.79 -14.90
CA ASP A 849 -32.92 20.27 -15.19
C ASP A 849 -33.11 18.84 -14.62
N GLU A 850 -34.35 18.32 -14.70
CA GLU A 850 -34.69 16.98 -14.20
C GLU A 850 -34.02 15.86 -15.02
N GLU A 851 -33.63 16.11 -16.28
CA GLU A 851 -32.93 15.11 -17.11
C GLU A 851 -31.48 14.90 -16.63
N GLU A 852 -30.75 15.99 -16.34
CA GLU A 852 -29.41 15.93 -15.77
C GLU A 852 -29.42 15.28 -14.39
N GLN A 853 -30.41 15.61 -13.55
CA GLN A 853 -30.61 14.97 -12.25
C GLN A 853 -30.80 13.45 -12.39
N ALA A 854 -31.62 13.01 -13.34
CA ALA A 854 -31.85 11.59 -13.59
C ALA A 854 -30.58 10.88 -14.12
N ALA A 855 -29.83 11.52 -15.02
CA ALA A 855 -28.57 10.98 -15.54
C ALA A 855 -27.53 10.78 -14.43
N VAL A 856 -27.39 11.77 -13.52
CA VAL A 856 -26.48 11.67 -12.37
C VAL A 856 -26.91 10.54 -11.45
N GLN A 857 -28.21 10.38 -11.19
CA GLN A 857 -28.71 9.29 -10.36
C GLN A 857 -28.41 7.90 -10.95
N VAL A 858 -28.54 7.72 -12.27
CA VAL A 858 -28.19 6.47 -12.96
C VAL A 858 -26.69 6.18 -12.85
N TYR A 859 -25.85 7.17 -13.15
CA TYR A 859 -24.40 7.03 -13.03
C TYR A 859 -23.99 6.61 -11.60
N LEU A 860 -24.58 7.23 -10.59
CA LEU A 860 -24.30 6.92 -9.19
C LEU A 860 -24.78 5.53 -8.78
N GLN A 861 -25.91 5.08 -9.29
CA GLN A 861 -26.38 3.73 -9.10
C GLN A 861 -25.40 2.70 -9.69
N GLU A 862 -24.85 2.96 -10.89
CA GLU A 862 -23.82 2.11 -11.51
C GLU A 862 -22.52 2.12 -10.70
N GLN A 863 -22.07 3.27 -10.18
CA GLN A 863 -20.89 3.35 -9.33
C GLN A 863 -21.05 2.56 -8.02
N LEU A 864 -22.18 2.69 -7.32
CA LEU A 864 -22.46 1.95 -6.09
C LEU A 864 -22.46 0.42 -6.33
N GLN A 865 -22.95 -0.01 -7.49
CA GLN A 865 -22.90 -1.43 -7.87
C GLN A 865 -21.46 -1.93 -8.04
N LEU A 866 -20.56 -1.12 -8.59
CA LEU A 866 -19.14 -1.45 -8.68
C LEU A 866 -18.51 -1.65 -7.29
N TYR A 867 -19.00 -0.95 -6.26
CA TYR A 867 -18.54 -1.10 -4.88
C TYR A 867 -19.26 -2.22 -4.10
N GLY A 868 -20.05 -3.06 -4.78
CA GLY A 868 -20.74 -4.19 -4.16
C GLY A 868 -22.09 -3.85 -3.52
N ILE A 869 -22.56 -2.61 -3.64
CA ILE A 869 -23.82 -2.15 -3.07
C ILE A 869 -24.95 -2.42 -4.08
N ARG A 870 -25.57 -3.60 -3.96
CA ARG A 870 -26.66 -4.05 -4.85
C ARG A 870 -27.98 -3.39 -4.46
N SER A 871 -28.69 -2.75 -5.40
CA SER A 871 -29.98 -2.06 -5.13
C SER A 871 -29.91 -0.92 -4.08
N PRO A 872 -29.10 0.14 -4.28
CA PRO A 872 -29.01 1.24 -3.32
C PRO A 872 -30.30 2.08 -3.24
N ARG A 873 -30.70 2.46 -2.01
CA ARG A 873 -31.79 3.42 -1.76
C ARG A 873 -31.28 4.86 -1.93
N ILE A 874 -31.39 5.41 -3.12
CA ILE A 874 -30.87 6.76 -3.44
C ILE A 874 -31.93 7.85 -3.19
N LEU A 875 -31.58 8.85 -2.38
CA LEU A 875 -32.41 9.98 -1.99
C LEU A 875 -31.80 11.30 -2.50
N PRO A 876 -32.26 11.85 -3.63
CA PRO A 876 -31.89 13.21 -4.04
C PRO A 876 -32.50 14.23 -3.08
N VAL A 877 -31.73 15.18 -2.55
CA VAL A 877 -32.19 16.26 -1.66
C VAL A 877 -31.46 17.58 -1.90
N SER A 878 -32.07 18.69 -1.50
CA SER A 878 -31.38 19.98 -1.33
C SER A 878 -31.55 20.43 0.11
N SER A 879 -30.53 20.23 0.93
CA SER A 879 -30.56 20.66 2.33
C SER A 879 -30.63 22.19 2.45
N LEU A 880 -30.05 22.92 1.49
CA LEU A 880 -30.05 24.39 1.49
C LEU A 880 -31.46 24.95 1.20
N TYR A 881 -32.18 24.35 0.26
CA TYR A 881 -33.50 24.80 -0.18
C TYR A 881 -34.63 23.85 0.25
N TYR A 882 -34.47 23.19 1.39
CA TYR A 882 -35.43 22.20 1.90
C TYR A 882 -36.84 22.77 2.14
N LYS A 883 -36.96 24.08 2.42
CA LYS A 883 -38.25 24.80 2.53
C LYS A 883 -38.79 25.35 1.20
N HIS A 884 -38.01 25.29 0.11
CA HIS A 884 -38.40 25.86 -1.18
C HIS A 884 -39.44 24.97 -1.89
N HIS A 885 -40.42 25.57 -2.55
CA HIS A 885 -41.52 24.84 -3.19
C HIS A 885 -41.10 23.82 -4.27
N ILE A 886 -40.00 24.09 -4.99
CA ILE A 886 -39.49 23.21 -6.05
C ILE A 886 -38.63 22.07 -5.48
N TYR A 887 -37.73 22.38 -4.55
CA TYR A 887 -36.72 21.45 -4.07
C TYR A 887 -37.13 20.74 -2.77
N GLY A 888 -37.95 21.38 -1.94
CA GLY A 888 -38.47 20.81 -0.69
C GLY A 888 -39.34 19.58 -0.86
N LYS A 889 -39.91 19.36 -2.05
CA LYS A 889 -40.62 18.10 -2.39
C LYS A 889 -39.70 16.88 -2.21
N TRP A 890 -38.42 17.04 -2.51
CA TRP A 890 -37.43 15.97 -2.43
C TRP A 890 -37.00 15.69 -0.99
N MET A 891 -36.85 16.74 -0.18
CA MET A 891 -36.62 16.59 1.27
C MET A 891 -37.79 15.85 1.94
N LYS A 892 -39.03 16.27 1.65
CA LYS A 892 -40.22 15.58 2.18
C LYS A 892 -40.29 14.12 1.78
N LYS A 893 -39.97 13.80 0.52
CA LYS A 893 -39.92 12.41 0.04
C LYS A 893 -38.83 11.59 0.74
N ALA A 894 -37.71 12.21 1.11
CA ALA A 894 -36.66 11.57 1.90
C ALA A 894 -37.13 11.31 3.35
N GLU A 895 -37.77 12.30 3.98
CA GLU A 895 -38.39 12.17 5.31
C GLU A 895 -39.47 11.09 5.34
N GLU A 896 -40.38 11.06 4.35
CA GLU A 896 -41.43 10.04 4.22
C GLU A 896 -40.84 8.63 4.12
N GLN A 897 -39.84 8.42 3.26
CA GLN A 897 -39.18 7.10 3.15
C GLN A 897 -38.42 6.69 4.43
N MET A 898 -37.87 7.66 5.15
CA MET A 898 -37.22 7.43 6.44
C MET A 898 -38.24 7.01 7.50
N TYR A 899 -39.34 7.75 7.63
CA TYR A 899 -40.39 7.45 8.59
C TYR A 899 -41.09 6.13 8.25
N ASP A 900 -41.40 5.86 6.99
CA ASP A 900 -41.95 4.58 6.53
C ASP A 900 -41.02 3.40 6.91
N PHE A 901 -39.70 3.57 6.79
CA PHE A 901 -38.75 2.55 7.21
C PHE A 901 -38.75 2.32 8.73
N ILE A 902 -38.73 3.40 9.51
CA ILE A 902 -38.68 3.33 10.98
C ILE A 902 -40.01 2.76 11.54
N GLU A 903 -41.14 3.29 11.08
CA GLU A 903 -42.48 2.99 11.61
C GLU A 903 -43.04 1.67 11.05
N HIS A 904 -42.89 1.39 9.75
CA HIS A 904 -43.57 0.26 9.12
C HIS A 904 -42.67 -0.97 8.95
N GLU A 905 -41.36 -0.81 8.74
CA GLU A 905 -40.47 -1.95 8.55
C GLU A 905 -39.87 -2.52 9.84
N TRP A 906 -39.53 -1.68 10.82
CA TRP A 906 -38.88 -2.10 12.07
C TRP A 906 -39.87 -2.16 13.26
N LEU A 907 -40.68 -1.10 13.41
CA LEU A 907 -41.97 -1.04 14.11
C LEU A 907 -42.69 -2.39 14.22
N SER A 908 -43.13 -2.83 13.05
CA SER A 908 -44.02 -3.96 12.87
C SER A 908 -43.43 -5.29 13.33
N MET A 909 -42.12 -5.53 13.20
CA MET A 909 -41.48 -6.78 13.62
C MET A 909 -41.51 -6.94 15.15
N MET A 910 -41.23 -5.86 15.87
CA MET A 910 -41.28 -5.83 17.33
C MET A 910 -42.70 -5.97 17.85
N LEU A 911 -43.65 -5.27 17.22
CA LEU A 911 -45.07 -5.40 17.55
C LEU A 911 -45.59 -6.82 17.28
N GLN A 912 -45.14 -7.48 16.20
CA GLN A 912 -45.48 -8.89 15.93
C GLN A 912 -44.93 -9.84 16.99
N SER A 913 -43.67 -9.67 17.40
CA SER A 913 -43.06 -10.46 18.49
C SER A 913 -43.81 -10.26 19.81
N ALA A 914 -44.08 -9.01 20.17
CA ALA A 914 -44.86 -8.66 21.37
C ALA A 914 -46.28 -9.23 21.34
N LYS A 915 -46.96 -9.13 20.21
CA LYS A 915 -48.32 -9.69 20.04
C LYS A 915 -48.32 -11.21 20.21
N LYS A 916 -47.33 -11.90 19.63
CA LYS A 916 -47.19 -13.35 19.75
C LYS A 916 -47.05 -13.79 21.22
N ASP A 917 -46.33 -13.02 22.03
CA ASP A 917 -46.20 -13.30 23.46
C ASP A 917 -47.47 -13.01 24.25
N TYR A 918 -48.19 -11.93 23.92
CA TYR A 918 -49.49 -11.62 24.50
C TYR A 918 -50.51 -12.73 24.21
N GLU A 919 -50.66 -13.10 22.93
CA GLU A 919 -51.56 -14.19 22.51
C GLU A 919 -51.13 -15.53 23.11
N GLY A 920 -49.83 -15.80 23.14
CA GLY A 920 -49.26 -17.00 23.76
C GLY A 920 -49.57 -17.11 25.25
N THR A 921 -49.48 -16.00 25.98
CA THR A 921 -49.79 -15.94 27.42
C THR A 921 -51.28 -16.17 27.67
N ARG A 922 -52.16 -15.60 26.85
CA ARG A 922 -53.62 -15.81 26.98
C ARG A 922 -54.04 -17.23 26.66
N GLU A 923 -53.45 -17.83 25.63
CA GLU A 923 -53.70 -19.23 25.31
C GLU A 923 -53.22 -20.16 26.43
N LEU A 924 -52.09 -19.85 27.07
CA LEU A 924 -51.62 -20.56 28.26
C LEU A 924 -52.61 -20.44 29.42
N LEU A 925 -53.10 -19.23 29.72
CA LEU A 925 -54.12 -19.00 30.76
C LEU A 925 -55.38 -19.82 30.51
N LYS A 926 -55.89 -19.79 29.27
CA LYS A 926 -57.08 -20.53 28.86
C LYS A 926 -56.91 -22.04 29.08
N LYS A 927 -55.80 -22.62 28.61
CA LYS A 927 -55.51 -24.05 28.78
C LYS A 927 -55.37 -24.44 30.25
N LEU A 928 -54.72 -23.61 31.07
CA LEU A 928 -54.58 -23.87 32.51
C LEU A 928 -55.95 -23.87 33.21
N ILE A 929 -56.83 -22.91 32.91
CA ILE A 929 -58.20 -22.85 33.44
C ILE A 929 -59.00 -24.10 33.02
N GLU A 930 -59.01 -24.45 31.72
CA GLU A 930 -59.69 -25.64 31.19
C GLU A 930 -59.20 -26.93 31.88
N SER A 931 -57.89 -27.05 32.11
CA SER A 931 -57.28 -28.20 32.77
C SER A 931 -57.64 -28.33 34.25
N ALA A 932 -57.86 -27.19 34.95
CA ALA A 932 -58.22 -27.15 36.36
C ALA A 932 -59.66 -27.64 36.63
N PHE A 933 -60.59 -27.39 35.70
CA PHE A 933 -61.98 -27.86 35.82
C PHE A 933 -62.17 -29.34 35.44
N ALA A 934 -61.35 -29.87 34.53
CA ALA A 934 -61.50 -31.23 34.00
C ALA A 934 -61.05 -32.36 34.97
N LYS A 935 -60.29 -32.05 36.03
CA LYS A 935 -59.52 -33.07 36.80
C LYS A 935 -59.76 -33.09 38.32
N LYS A 936 -60.81 -32.43 38.82
CA LYS A 936 -61.07 -32.27 40.27
C LYS A 936 -61.28 -33.58 41.05
N GLU A 937 -61.66 -34.67 40.38
CA GLU A 937 -61.86 -36.00 40.99
C GLU A 937 -60.57 -36.86 41.10
N VAL A 938 -59.43 -36.41 40.52
CA VAL A 938 -58.15 -37.18 40.49
C VAL A 938 -56.91 -36.30 40.77
N ALA A 939 -57.07 -35.24 41.58
CA ALA A 939 -56.03 -34.22 41.79
C ALA A 939 -54.71 -34.77 42.36
N GLU A 940 -54.74 -35.74 43.28
CA GLU A 940 -53.52 -36.30 43.90
C GLU A 940 -52.64 -37.09 42.91
N GLN A 941 -53.24 -37.89 42.01
CA GLN A 941 -52.47 -38.64 41.01
C GLN A 941 -51.86 -37.71 39.95
N GLU A 942 -52.59 -36.65 39.60
CA GLU A 942 -52.11 -35.65 38.64
C GLU A 942 -50.96 -34.82 39.21
N LEU A 943 -51.00 -34.44 40.50
CA LEU A 943 -49.89 -33.77 41.19
C LEU A 943 -48.62 -34.63 41.21
N PHE A 944 -48.75 -35.94 41.46
CA PHE A 944 -47.61 -36.86 41.42
C PHE A 944 -47.01 -36.97 40.01
N ARG A 945 -47.87 -37.14 38.98
CA ARG A 945 -47.45 -37.18 37.58
C ARG A 945 -46.74 -35.89 37.15
N MET A 946 -47.28 -34.73 37.53
CA MET A 946 -46.69 -33.42 37.23
C MET A 946 -45.33 -33.23 37.90
N ALA A 947 -45.15 -33.70 39.14
CA ALA A 947 -43.87 -33.62 39.84
C ALA A 947 -42.80 -34.52 39.19
N GLU A 948 -43.18 -35.69 38.68
CA GLU A 948 -42.30 -36.59 37.94
C GLU A 948 -41.94 -36.02 36.55
N GLU A 949 -42.92 -35.48 35.84
CA GLU A 949 -42.73 -34.79 34.55
C GLU A 949 -41.81 -33.57 34.69
N LYS A 950 -42.05 -32.70 35.70
CA LYS A 950 -41.17 -31.57 36.05
C LYS A 950 -39.73 -32.03 36.27
N ARG A 951 -39.54 -33.08 37.08
CA ARG A 951 -38.19 -33.60 37.38
C ARG A 951 -37.51 -34.15 36.12
N ASN A 952 -38.24 -34.84 35.25
CA ASN A 952 -37.70 -35.38 34.00
C ASN A 952 -37.28 -34.26 33.03
N ILE A 953 -38.15 -33.26 32.82
CA ILE A 953 -37.85 -32.12 31.94
C ILE A 953 -36.62 -31.35 32.45
N LEU A 954 -36.58 -30.99 33.75
CA LEU A 954 -35.44 -30.25 34.32
C LEU A 954 -34.12 -31.04 34.21
N SER A 955 -34.14 -32.35 34.47
CA SER A 955 -32.96 -33.22 34.30
C SER A 955 -32.47 -33.28 32.84
N GLN A 956 -33.39 -33.30 31.87
CA GLN A 956 -33.01 -33.28 30.45
C GLN A 956 -32.49 -31.91 29.99
N ILE A 957 -32.99 -30.81 30.57
CA ILE A 957 -32.45 -29.47 30.32
C ILE A 957 -31.04 -29.36 30.90
N GLU A 958 -30.81 -29.82 32.13
CA GLU A 958 -29.47 -29.81 32.78
C GLU A 958 -28.43 -30.63 32.01
N THR A 959 -28.84 -31.70 31.33
CA THR A 959 -27.94 -32.57 30.56
C THR A 959 -27.84 -32.22 29.07
N LYS A 960 -28.56 -31.18 28.61
CA LYS A 960 -28.56 -30.77 27.20
C LYS A 960 -27.19 -30.19 26.80
N SER A 961 -26.60 -30.79 25.77
CA SER A 961 -25.33 -30.32 25.17
C SER A 961 -25.60 -29.49 23.92
N PHE A 962 -24.80 -28.43 23.73
CA PHE A 962 -24.81 -27.56 22.54
C PHE A 962 -23.53 -27.70 21.71
N GLN A 963 -22.78 -28.79 21.88
CA GLN A 963 -21.51 -29.02 21.17
C GLN A 963 -21.65 -29.05 19.65
N ASP A 964 -22.77 -29.56 19.12
CA ASP A 964 -23.01 -29.60 17.68
C ASP A 964 -23.21 -28.19 17.10
N ILE A 965 -23.94 -27.31 17.81
CA ILE A 965 -24.12 -25.91 17.44
C ILE A 965 -22.78 -25.15 17.49
N LEU A 966 -22.00 -25.36 18.55
CA LEU A 966 -20.67 -24.77 18.68
C LEU A 966 -19.71 -25.27 17.59
N GLY A 967 -19.84 -26.55 17.19
CA GLY A 967 -19.09 -27.15 16.09
C GLY A 967 -19.44 -26.51 14.74
N LYS A 968 -20.73 -26.32 14.44
CA LYS A 968 -21.19 -25.57 13.26
C LYS A 968 -20.67 -24.13 13.26
N PHE A 969 -20.76 -23.45 14.41
CA PHE A 969 -20.25 -22.08 14.56
C PHE A 969 -18.74 -21.99 14.28
N LYS A 970 -17.96 -22.95 14.78
CA LYS A 970 -16.52 -23.02 14.50
C LYS A 970 -16.22 -23.13 13.00
N MET A 971 -16.93 -24.00 12.28
CA MET A 971 -16.75 -24.17 10.83
C MET A 971 -17.03 -22.88 10.07
N GLU A 972 -18.06 -22.15 10.46
CA GLU A 972 -18.41 -20.86 9.86
C GLU A 972 -17.37 -19.77 10.17
N VAL A 973 -16.81 -19.73 11.38
CA VAL A 973 -15.67 -18.85 11.72
C VAL A 973 -14.46 -19.14 10.82
N GLU A 974 -14.13 -20.42 10.65
CA GLU A 974 -13.06 -20.87 9.76
C GLU A 974 -13.32 -20.44 8.31
N GLU A 975 -14.55 -20.59 7.82
CA GLU A 975 -14.95 -20.19 6.47
C GLU A 975 -14.86 -18.68 6.24
N GLN A 976 -15.41 -17.86 7.15
CA GLN A 976 -15.39 -16.40 7.04
C GLN A 976 -13.96 -15.83 6.99
N LEU A 977 -13.07 -16.35 7.85
CA LEU A 977 -11.66 -15.94 7.92
C LEU A 977 -10.82 -16.52 6.76
N PHE A 978 -11.17 -17.70 6.24
CA PHE A 978 -10.55 -18.22 5.02
C PHE A 978 -10.82 -17.32 3.80
N TYR A 979 -12.07 -16.89 3.61
CA TYR A 979 -12.42 -15.99 2.50
C TYR A 979 -11.93 -14.55 2.71
N LEU A 980 -11.68 -14.13 3.95
CA LEU A 980 -11.02 -12.84 4.24
C LEU A 980 -9.71 -12.72 3.47
N LYS A 981 -8.84 -13.74 3.60
CA LYS A 981 -7.54 -13.75 2.93
C LYS A 981 -7.71 -13.62 1.42
N GLN A 982 -8.61 -14.41 0.82
CA GLN A 982 -8.85 -14.37 -0.63
C GLN A 982 -9.25 -12.97 -1.10
N ARG A 983 -10.15 -12.29 -0.38
CA ARG A 983 -10.59 -10.93 -0.73
C ARG A 983 -9.44 -9.92 -0.68
N VAL A 984 -8.58 -9.99 0.34
CA VAL A 984 -7.40 -9.11 0.39
C VAL A 984 -6.42 -9.42 -0.75
N MET A 985 -6.20 -10.69 -1.07
CA MET A 985 -5.32 -11.10 -2.18
C MET A 985 -5.82 -10.60 -3.54
N PHE A 986 -7.12 -10.67 -3.80
CA PHE A 986 -7.68 -10.13 -5.05
C PHE A 986 -7.43 -8.62 -5.22
N ARG A 987 -7.33 -7.89 -4.10
CA ARG A 987 -7.11 -6.43 -4.10
C ARG A 987 -5.63 -6.04 -4.06
N LEU A 988 -4.73 -6.98 -3.77
CA LEU A 988 -3.28 -6.73 -3.65
C LEU A 988 -2.71 -6.03 -4.89
N ASN A 989 -3.16 -6.44 -6.08
CA ASN A 989 -2.74 -5.85 -7.35
C ASN A 989 -3.16 -4.38 -7.50
N GLU A 990 -4.30 -3.97 -6.94
CA GLU A 990 -4.73 -2.58 -6.94
C GLU A 990 -3.90 -1.76 -5.96
N LEU A 991 -3.72 -2.26 -4.72
CA LEU A 991 -2.91 -1.61 -3.69
C LEU A 991 -1.47 -1.36 -4.18
N MET A 992 -0.89 -2.32 -4.90
CA MET A 992 0.42 -2.14 -5.52
C MET A 992 0.43 -1.04 -6.59
N LYS A 993 -0.60 -0.96 -7.45
CA LYS A 993 -0.66 0.10 -8.47
C LYS A 993 -0.78 1.47 -7.84
N GLU A 994 -1.47 1.57 -6.71
CA GLU A 994 -1.65 2.82 -5.96
C GLU A 994 -0.36 3.22 -5.22
N ALA A 995 0.31 2.27 -4.55
CA ALA A 995 1.53 2.55 -3.80
C ALA A 995 2.76 2.80 -4.67
N TYR A 996 2.88 2.10 -5.80
CA TYR A 996 4.01 2.18 -6.73
C TYR A 996 3.63 2.92 -8.01
N HIS A 997 3.37 4.23 -7.90
CA HIS A 997 3.00 5.09 -9.04
C HIS A 997 4.21 5.87 -9.60
N PRO A 998 4.27 6.14 -10.92
CA PRO A 998 5.37 6.88 -11.55
C PRO A 998 5.68 8.25 -10.95
N SER A 999 4.70 8.94 -10.36
CA SER A 999 4.90 10.25 -9.73
C SER A 999 5.74 10.19 -8.44
N ILE A 1000 5.75 9.04 -7.74
CA ILE A 1000 6.45 8.85 -6.46
C ILE A 1000 7.89 8.39 -6.67
N LEU A 1001 8.14 7.69 -7.77
CA LEU A 1001 9.40 7.02 -8.09
C LEU A 1001 10.28 7.86 -9.06
N ARG A 1002 10.23 9.20 -8.97
CA ARG A 1002 10.85 10.15 -9.92
C ARG A 1002 11.92 11.05 -9.30
N GLY A 1003 12.26 10.90 -8.03
CA GLY A 1003 13.23 11.76 -7.36
C GLY A 1003 14.68 11.29 -7.50
N ASP A 1004 15.59 12.05 -6.89
CA ASP A 1004 17.03 11.82 -7.00
C ASP A 1004 17.55 10.62 -6.20
N ASN A 1005 16.75 10.06 -5.25
CA ASN A 1005 17.20 9.00 -4.35
C ASN A 1005 16.31 7.75 -4.46
N LYS A 1006 16.68 6.89 -5.41
CA LYS A 1006 16.02 5.62 -5.74
C LYS A 1006 15.69 4.75 -4.52
N LYS A 1007 16.65 4.60 -3.58
CA LYS A 1007 16.46 3.76 -2.39
C LYS A 1007 15.43 4.36 -1.44
N ARG A 1008 15.48 5.67 -1.23
CA ARG A 1008 14.52 6.36 -0.36
C ARG A 1008 13.11 6.29 -0.93
N GLU A 1009 12.94 6.51 -2.22
CA GLU A 1009 11.63 6.51 -2.87
C GLU A 1009 10.97 5.13 -2.86
N ILE A 1010 11.71 4.08 -3.19
CA ILE A 1010 11.14 2.73 -3.14
C ILE A 1010 10.83 2.29 -1.71
N SER A 1011 11.63 2.70 -0.74
CA SER A 1011 11.34 2.47 0.69
C SER A 1011 10.08 3.20 1.13
N LEU A 1012 9.86 4.43 0.66
CA LEU A 1012 8.64 5.20 0.94
C LEU A 1012 7.40 4.60 0.25
N ALA A 1013 7.52 4.16 -1.00
CA ALA A 1013 6.44 3.48 -1.71
C ALA A 1013 6.08 2.16 -1.01
N THR A 1014 7.09 1.41 -0.56
CA THR A 1014 6.91 0.14 0.14
C THR A 1014 6.30 0.31 1.53
N ALA A 1015 6.72 1.34 2.28
CA ALA A 1015 6.08 1.68 3.55
C ALA A 1015 4.60 2.04 3.37
N SER A 1016 4.30 2.81 2.31
CA SER A 1016 2.90 3.15 1.94
C SER A 1016 2.08 1.92 1.60
N PHE A 1017 2.66 0.98 0.83
CA PHE A 1017 2.01 -0.30 0.50
C PHE A 1017 1.70 -1.11 1.76
N LEU A 1018 2.66 -1.22 2.70
CA LEU A 1018 2.47 -1.93 3.96
C LEU A 1018 1.35 -1.32 4.82
N ILE A 1019 1.30 0.01 4.91
CA ILE A 1019 0.22 0.71 5.63
C ILE A 1019 -1.14 0.37 5.01
N GLN A 1020 -1.26 0.49 3.69
CA GLN A 1020 -2.50 0.18 2.97
C GLN A 1020 -2.92 -1.30 3.13
N LEU A 1021 -1.95 -2.21 3.10
CA LEU A 1021 -2.18 -3.64 3.28
C LEU A 1021 -2.67 -3.97 4.69
N ASN A 1022 -2.03 -3.42 5.73
CA ASN A 1022 -2.47 -3.61 7.11
C ASN A 1022 -3.88 -3.05 7.34
N PHE A 1023 -4.13 -1.84 6.84
CA PHE A 1023 -5.45 -1.23 6.87
C PHE A 1023 -6.50 -2.14 6.22
N GLU A 1024 -6.16 -2.75 5.08
CA GLU A 1024 -7.08 -3.63 4.36
C GLU A 1024 -7.46 -4.90 5.14
N PHE A 1025 -6.48 -5.52 5.83
CA PHE A 1025 -6.74 -6.65 6.72
C PHE A 1025 -7.61 -6.24 7.92
N GLU A 1026 -7.31 -5.11 8.55
CA GLU A 1026 -8.11 -4.59 9.67
C GLU A 1026 -9.56 -4.34 9.26
N GLN A 1027 -9.80 -3.74 8.08
CA GLN A 1027 -11.16 -3.52 7.58
C GLN A 1027 -11.92 -4.80 7.31
N GLU A 1028 -11.26 -5.82 6.76
CA GLU A 1028 -11.92 -7.11 6.55
C GLU A 1028 -12.20 -7.85 7.87
N LEU A 1029 -11.32 -7.77 8.87
CA LEU A 1029 -11.55 -8.38 10.19
C LEU A 1029 -12.76 -7.75 10.89
N ARG A 1030 -12.91 -6.42 10.78
CA ARG A 1030 -14.10 -5.69 11.24
C ARG A 1030 -15.37 -6.21 10.57
N ALA A 1031 -15.32 -6.41 9.25
CA ALA A 1031 -16.46 -6.96 8.52
C ALA A 1031 -16.80 -8.40 8.92
N VAL A 1032 -15.77 -9.23 9.18
CA VAL A 1032 -15.97 -10.59 9.70
C VAL A 1032 -16.60 -10.57 11.09
N ASN A 1033 -16.15 -9.69 12.00
CA ASN A 1033 -16.74 -9.55 13.34
C ASN A 1033 -18.25 -9.30 13.28
N VAL A 1034 -18.70 -8.36 12.43
CA VAL A 1034 -20.15 -8.07 12.29
C VAL A 1034 -20.93 -9.29 11.80
N ARG A 1035 -20.40 -10.03 10.82
CA ARG A 1035 -21.06 -11.26 10.34
C ARG A 1035 -21.10 -12.35 11.42
N LEU A 1036 -20.04 -12.45 12.22
CA LEU A 1036 -19.97 -13.42 13.32
C LEU A 1036 -20.91 -13.08 14.46
N ASP A 1037 -21.14 -11.79 14.76
CA ASP A 1037 -22.16 -11.36 15.73
C ASP A 1037 -23.56 -11.83 15.30
N GLN A 1038 -23.89 -11.70 14.02
CA GLN A 1038 -25.19 -12.13 13.51
C GLN A 1038 -25.33 -13.64 13.46
N LEU A 1039 -24.26 -14.32 13.07
CA LEU A 1039 -24.19 -15.77 13.13
C LEU A 1039 -24.36 -16.25 14.57
N PHE A 1040 -23.75 -15.57 15.54
CA PHE A 1040 -23.92 -15.87 16.96
C PHE A 1040 -25.40 -15.80 17.38
N PHE A 1041 -26.10 -14.71 17.06
CA PHE A 1041 -27.53 -14.58 17.38
C PHE A 1041 -28.38 -15.64 16.67
N LYS A 1042 -28.05 -15.98 15.41
CA LYS A 1042 -28.71 -17.06 14.67
C LYS A 1042 -28.54 -18.42 15.36
N GLN A 1043 -27.32 -18.74 15.79
CA GLN A 1043 -27.03 -20.01 16.49
C GLN A 1043 -27.65 -20.05 17.89
N ARG A 1044 -27.68 -18.92 18.60
CA ARG A 1044 -28.38 -18.79 19.88
C ARG A 1044 -29.86 -19.10 19.73
N LYS A 1045 -30.50 -18.58 18.68
CA LYS A 1045 -31.90 -18.84 18.35
C LYS A 1045 -32.16 -20.31 18.03
N GLU A 1046 -31.28 -20.94 17.24
CA GLU A 1046 -31.34 -22.39 16.96
C GLU A 1046 -31.27 -23.19 18.28
N GLY A 1047 -30.38 -22.82 19.20
CA GLY A 1047 -30.27 -23.43 20.53
C GLY A 1047 -31.55 -23.27 21.37
N TYR A 1048 -32.15 -22.07 21.37
CA TYR A 1048 -33.44 -21.84 22.03
C TYR A 1048 -34.57 -22.70 21.43
N GLU A 1049 -34.65 -22.80 20.10
CA GLU A 1049 -35.65 -23.62 19.41
C GLU A 1049 -35.50 -25.12 19.73
N GLU A 1050 -34.27 -25.63 19.85
CA GLU A 1050 -34.02 -27.01 20.28
C GLU A 1050 -34.52 -27.28 21.71
N VAL A 1051 -34.26 -26.34 22.64
CA VAL A 1051 -34.73 -26.46 24.03
C VAL A 1051 -36.25 -26.34 24.10
N GLN A 1052 -36.85 -25.44 23.32
CA GLN A 1052 -38.30 -25.31 23.22
C GLN A 1052 -38.95 -26.60 22.71
N GLN A 1053 -38.38 -27.24 21.69
CA GLN A 1053 -38.87 -28.53 21.18
C GLN A 1053 -38.71 -29.65 22.22
N LEU A 1054 -37.61 -29.69 22.96
CA LEU A 1054 -37.38 -30.63 24.05
C LEU A 1054 -38.50 -30.54 25.11
N VAL A 1055 -38.78 -29.32 25.58
CA VAL A 1055 -39.83 -29.06 26.56
C VAL A 1055 -41.22 -29.43 26.00
N GLN A 1056 -41.52 -29.01 24.76
CA GLN A 1056 -42.82 -29.29 24.12
C GLN A 1056 -43.06 -30.78 23.84
N SER A 1057 -42.01 -31.56 23.59
CA SER A 1057 -42.13 -33.02 23.39
C SER A 1057 -42.60 -33.76 24.63
N HIS A 1058 -42.31 -33.22 25.82
CA HIS A 1058 -42.78 -33.74 27.10
C HIS A 1058 -44.13 -33.14 27.47
N ASN A 1059 -44.26 -31.82 27.35
CA ASN A 1059 -45.49 -31.11 27.67
C ASN A 1059 -45.77 -29.98 26.65
N GLY A 1060 -46.66 -30.26 25.70
CA GLY A 1060 -47.07 -29.31 24.66
C GLY A 1060 -47.90 -28.11 25.15
N GLU A 1061 -48.24 -28.05 26.44
CA GLU A 1061 -48.86 -26.87 27.06
C GLU A 1061 -47.81 -25.79 27.41
N ILE A 1062 -46.55 -26.19 27.66
CA ILE A 1062 -45.48 -25.25 28.03
C ILE A 1062 -45.01 -24.50 26.78
N ARG A 1063 -45.06 -23.17 26.85
CA ARG A 1063 -44.49 -22.28 25.85
C ARG A 1063 -43.48 -21.38 26.53
N LEU A 1064 -42.22 -21.55 26.14
CA LEU A 1064 -41.13 -20.69 26.59
C LEU A 1064 -41.24 -19.32 25.93
N GLN A 1065 -40.76 -18.31 26.64
CA GLN A 1065 -40.57 -16.96 26.15
C GLN A 1065 -39.07 -16.68 26.02
N GLU A 1066 -38.67 -16.20 24.85
CA GLU A 1066 -37.29 -15.81 24.57
C GLU A 1066 -37.02 -14.41 25.13
N GLU A 1067 -35.97 -14.29 25.95
CA GLU A 1067 -35.45 -12.98 26.35
C GLU A 1067 -34.67 -12.37 25.18
N MET A 1068 -35.13 -11.21 24.68
CA MET A 1068 -34.47 -10.54 23.56
C MET A 1068 -33.29 -9.71 24.07
N GLU A 1069 -32.07 -10.20 23.85
CA GLU A 1069 -30.87 -9.37 23.92
C GLU A 1069 -30.46 -9.01 22.49
N HIS A 1070 -30.28 -7.72 22.26
CA HIS A 1070 -29.97 -7.18 20.94
C HIS A 1070 -28.50 -6.79 20.77
N GLU A 1071 -27.71 -6.87 21.84
CA GLU A 1071 -26.35 -6.34 21.85
C GLU A 1071 -25.38 -7.31 22.50
N LEU A 1072 -24.25 -7.53 21.82
CA LEU A 1072 -23.06 -8.13 22.40
C LEU A 1072 -22.20 -6.97 22.93
N ALA A 1073 -21.99 -6.91 24.25
CA ALA A 1073 -21.09 -5.96 24.89
C ALA A 1073 -19.63 -6.38 24.63
N SER A 1074 -19.14 -6.15 23.42
CA SER A 1074 -17.91 -6.77 22.96
C SER A 1074 -17.18 -5.85 21.97
N SER A 1075 -15.98 -5.40 22.34
CA SER A 1075 -15.07 -4.61 21.50
C SER A 1075 -13.82 -5.45 21.21
N LEU A 1076 -13.69 -5.94 19.98
CA LEU A 1076 -12.46 -6.61 19.54
C LEU A 1076 -11.51 -5.56 18.99
N THR A 1077 -10.35 -5.40 19.61
CA THR A 1077 -9.25 -4.62 19.04
C THR A 1077 -8.55 -5.43 17.95
N TYR A 1078 -8.35 -4.82 16.79
CA TYR A 1078 -7.69 -5.43 15.65
C TYR A 1078 -6.23 -5.00 15.61
N HIS A 1079 -5.31 -5.94 15.37
CA HIS A 1079 -3.89 -5.63 15.26
C HIS A 1079 -3.40 -5.90 13.83
N ALA A 1080 -2.65 -4.93 13.30
CA ALA A 1080 -1.99 -5.01 12.00
C ALA A 1080 -1.12 -6.29 11.86
N PRO A 1081 -1.37 -7.15 10.86
CA PRO A 1081 -0.70 -8.44 10.73
C PRO A 1081 0.77 -8.38 10.32
N PHE A 1082 1.24 -7.27 9.74
CA PHE A 1082 2.50 -7.25 9.00
C PHE A 1082 3.52 -6.20 9.47
N LYS A 1083 3.41 -5.68 10.70
CA LYS A 1083 4.41 -4.70 11.21
C LYS A 1083 5.86 -5.19 11.09
N GLU A 1084 6.09 -6.49 11.22
CA GLU A 1084 7.41 -7.13 11.13
C GLU A 1084 7.94 -7.28 9.69
N LEU A 1085 7.08 -7.14 8.68
CA LEU A 1085 7.44 -7.33 7.28
C LEU A 1085 8.12 -6.11 6.64
N ASP A 1086 8.19 -4.95 7.30
CA ASP A 1086 8.76 -3.71 6.74
C ASP A 1086 10.14 -3.95 6.10
N ASN A 1087 11.04 -4.63 6.81
CA ASN A 1087 12.38 -4.93 6.31
C ASN A 1087 12.39 -5.92 5.13
N ALA A 1088 11.51 -6.93 5.14
CA ALA A 1088 11.43 -7.92 4.06
C ALA A 1088 10.82 -7.32 2.79
N LEU A 1089 9.72 -6.58 2.93
CA LEU A 1089 9.07 -5.84 1.86
C LEU A 1089 10.02 -4.81 1.25
N ASN A 1090 10.73 -4.05 2.08
CA ASN A 1090 11.66 -3.04 1.59
C ASN A 1090 12.84 -3.67 0.82
N LYS A 1091 13.34 -4.84 1.25
CA LYS A 1091 14.33 -5.61 0.47
C LYS A 1091 13.78 -6.04 -0.89
N ILE A 1092 12.52 -6.51 -0.97
CA ILE A 1092 11.88 -6.87 -2.24
C ILE A 1092 11.72 -5.64 -3.13
N GLY A 1093 11.26 -4.51 -2.58
CA GLY A 1093 11.16 -3.25 -3.32
C GLY A 1093 12.50 -2.83 -3.91
N ILE A 1094 13.56 -2.78 -3.09
CA ILE A 1094 14.92 -2.42 -3.52
C ILE A 1094 15.48 -3.41 -4.55
N LYS A 1095 15.17 -4.71 -4.44
CA LYS A 1095 15.61 -5.76 -5.37
C LYS A 1095 15.07 -5.56 -6.79
N TYR A 1096 13.79 -5.20 -6.93
CA TYR A 1096 13.13 -5.06 -8.23
C TYR A 1096 13.12 -3.64 -8.78
N TYR A 1097 13.34 -2.62 -7.95
CA TYR A 1097 13.35 -1.23 -8.41
C TYR A 1097 14.76 -0.76 -8.78
N LYS A 1098 15.12 -0.88 -10.06
CA LYS A 1098 16.40 -0.39 -10.60
C LYS A 1098 16.30 1.01 -11.21
N ASN A 1099 15.26 1.24 -12.01
CA ASN A 1099 14.90 2.51 -12.61
C ASN A 1099 13.41 2.50 -13.01
N PRO A 1100 12.77 3.68 -13.22
CA PRO A 1100 11.34 3.77 -13.53
C PRO A 1100 10.95 2.99 -14.79
N LYS A 1101 11.77 3.06 -15.84
CA LYS A 1101 11.48 2.39 -17.12
C LYS A 1101 11.43 0.87 -16.97
N SER A 1102 12.47 0.29 -16.36
CA SER A 1102 12.54 -1.15 -16.11
C SER A 1102 11.40 -1.63 -15.20
N PHE A 1103 11.08 -0.81 -14.19
CA PHE A 1103 10.00 -1.11 -13.25
C PHE A 1103 8.61 -1.13 -13.91
N PHE A 1104 8.29 -0.12 -14.73
CA PHE A 1104 6.95 0.03 -15.33
C PHE A 1104 6.80 -0.63 -16.70
N GLU A 1105 7.86 -0.73 -17.50
CA GLU A 1105 7.83 -1.21 -18.89
C GLU A 1105 8.38 -2.64 -19.04
N ASN A 1106 9.37 -3.06 -18.23
CA ASN A 1106 10.05 -4.37 -18.38
C ASN A 1106 9.53 -5.47 -17.43
N ASN A 1107 8.24 -5.45 -17.08
CA ASN A 1107 7.59 -6.44 -16.19
C ASN A 1107 8.19 -6.57 -14.77
N GLU A 1108 9.18 -5.77 -14.35
CA GLU A 1108 9.75 -5.88 -13.00
C GLU A 1108 8.72 -5.59 -11.89
N ARG A 1109 7.79 -4.64 -12.09
CA ARG A 1109 6.66 -4.45 -11.16
C ARG A 1109 5.79 -5.70 -11.03
N LYS A 1110 5.61 -6.44 -12.13
CA LYS A 1110 4.82 -7.68 -12.13
C LYS A 1110 5.55 -8.77 -11.36
N ASN A 1111 6.87 -8.91 -11.57
CA ASN A 1111 7.70 -9.88 -10.85
C ASN A 1111 7.78 -9.57 -9.34
N MET A 1112 7.96 -8.29 -9.00
CA MET A 1112 7.84 -7.80 -7.63
C MET A 1112 6.50 -8.19 -7.03
N GLY A 1113 5.41 -8.00 -7.79
CA GLY A 1113 4.07 -8.39 -7.37
C GLY A 1113 3.92 -9.85 -7.00
N VAL A 1114 4.50 -10.76 -7.78
CA VAL A 1114 4.45 -12.20 -7.50
C VAL A 1114 5.19 -12.53 -6.20
N GLU A 1115 6.36 -11.94 -5.96
CA GLU A 1115 7.13 -12.19 -4.73
C GLU A 1115 6.48 -11.56 -3.49
N LEU A 1116 5.87 -10.38 -3.65
CA LEU A 1116 5.06 -9.75 -2.61
C LEU A 1116 3.81 -10.58 -2.29
N GLU A 1117 3.08 -11.06 -3.30
CA GLU A 1117 1.91 -11.91 -3.11
C GLU A 1117 2.26 -13.20 -2.36
N GLN A 1118 3.38 -13.84 -2.69
CA GLN A 1118 3.86 -15.02 -1.95
C GLN A 1118 4.17 -14.69 -0.48
N LEU A 1119 4.90 -13.60 -0.22
CA LEU A 1119 5.25 -13.20 1.14
C LEU A 1119 4.00 -12.91 1.98
N VAL A 1120 3.03 -12.18 1.41
CA VAL A 1120 1.78 -11.83 2.09
C VAL A 1120 0.90 -13.07 2.27
N ASP A 1121 0.88 -14.02 1.32
CA ASP A 1121 0.11 -15.26 1.48
C ASP A 1121 0.68 -16.14 2.61
N GLU A 1122 2.01 -16.30 2.69
CA GLU A 1122 2.68 -17.07 3.75
C GLU A 1122 2.37 -16.52 5.14
N HIS A 1123 2.60 -15.21 5.35
CA HIS A 1123 2.36 -14.57 6.64
C HIS A 1123 0.86 -14.44 6.93
N GLY A 1124 0.05 -14.18 5.89
CA GLY A 1124 -1.40 -14.18 5.98
C GLY A 1124 -1.95 -15.52 6.45
N ASN A 1125 -1.40 -16.66 6.00
CA ASN A 1125 -1.84 -17.98 6.46
C ASN A 1125 -1.57 -18.21 7.95
N SER A 1126 -0.44 -17.73 8.48
CA SER A 1126 -0.15 -17.80 9.91
C SER A 1126 -1.12 -16.92 10.70
N PHE A 1127 -1.28 -15.67 10.25
CA PHE A 1127 -2.18 -14.71 10.88
C PHE A 1127 -3.62 -15.20 10.91
N ILE A 1128 -4.16 -15.73 9.80
CA ILE A 1128 -5.53 -16.25 9.75
C ILE A 1128 -5.73 -17.41 10.74
N LYS A 1129 -4.75 -18.29 10.93
CA LYS A 1129 -4.85 -19.37 11.93
C LYS A 1129 -4.93 -18.83 13.36
N GLU A 1130 -4.12 -17.83 13.68
CA GLU A 1130 -4.17 -17.15 14.98
C GLU A 1130 -5.51 -16.44 15.18
N GLN A 1131 -6.01 -15.74 14.16
CA GLN A 1131 -7.31 -15.07 14.21
C GLN A 1131 -8.47 -16.07 14.35
N ILE A 1132 -8.44 -17.22 13.68
CA ILE A 1132 -9.46 -18.28 13.86
C ILE A 1132 -9.51 -18.71 15.33
N HIS A 1133 -8.35 -18.93 15.94
CA HIS A 1133 -8.29 -19.32 17.35
C HIS A 1133 -8.81 -18.20 18.28
N PHE A 1134 -8.38 -16.96 18.04
CA PHE A 1134 -8.79 -15.80 18.82
C PHE A 1134 -10.30 -15.55 18.75
N PHE A 1135 -10.86 -15.44 17.54
CA PHE A 1135 -12.29 -15.23 17.32
C PHE A 1135 -13.12 -16.38 17.88
N PHE A 1136 -12.75 -17.64 17.60
CA PHE A 1136 -13.51 -18.78 18.12
C PHE A 1136 -13.49 -18.84 19.64
N THR A 1137 -12.35 -18.58 20.28
CA THR A 1137 -12.25 -18.59 21.76
C THR A 1137 -13.14 -17.51 22.36
N PHE A 1138 -13.07 -16.29 21.82
CA PHE A 1138 -13.88 -15.17 22.27
C PHE A 1138 -15.39 -15.45 22.17
N TYR A 1139 -15.87 -15.86 20.99
CA TYR A 1139 -17.29 -16.15 20.80
C TYR A 1139 -17.73 -17.41 21.54
N LYS A 1140 -16.85 -18.40 21.74
CA LYS A 1140 -17.15 -19.58 22.55
C LYS A 1140 -17.43 -19.19 24.00
N GLU A 1141 -16.61 -18.34 24.61
CA GLU A 1141 -16.82 -17.86 25.99
C GLU A 1141 -18.14 -17.10 26.11
N LEU A 1142 -18.44 -16.23 25.14
CA LEU A 1142 -19.73 -15.53 25.07
C LEU A 1142 -20.89 -16.53 24.91
N PHE A 1143 -20.74 -17.53 24.04
CA PHE A 1143 -21.78 -18.52 23.79
C PHE A 1143 -22.07 -19.36 25.02
N GLU A 1144 -21.04 -19.80 25.75
CA GLU A 1144 -21.18 -20.53 27.01
C GLU A 1144 -21.92 -19.68 28.06
N GLN A 1145 -21.57 -18.40 28.22
CA GLN A 1145 -22.26 -17.49 29.15
C GLN A 1145 -23.75 -17.30 28.81
N HIS A 1146 -24.07 -17.08 27.53
CA HIS A 1146 -25.45 -16.89 27.09
C HIS A 1146 -26.28 -18.18 27.14
N ILE A 1147 -25.67 -19.35 26.90
CA ILE A 1147 -26.35 -20.65 27.05
C ILE A 1147 -26.65 -20.92 28.53
N ASP A 1148 -25.72 -20.66 29.44
CA ASP A 1148 -25.98 -20.83 30.88
C ASP A 1148 -27.14 -19.94 31.34
N LYS A 1149 -27.18 -18.69 30.86
CA LYS A 1149 -28.31 -17.77 31.10
C LYS A 1149 -29.61 -18.32 30.52
N LEU A 1150 -29.60 -18.75 29.25
CA LEU A 1150 -30.75 -19.34 28.57
C LEU A 1150 -31.31 -20.56 29.33
N LEU A 1151 -30.45 -21.49 29.74
CA LEU A 1151 -30.87 -22.69 30.48
C LEU A 1151 -31.45 -22.35 31.85
N ASN A 1152 -30.86 -21.38 32.56
CA ASN A 1152 -31.40 -20.89 33.83
C ASN A 1152 -32.80 -20.27 33.65
N ASP A 1153 -32.98 -19.41 32.65
CA ASP A 1153 -34.27 -18.78 32.36
C ASP A 1153 -35.33 -19.82 31.99
N VAL A 1154 -34.97 -20.80 31.15
CA VAL A 1154 -35.89 -21.89 30.78
C VAL A 1154 -36.24 -22.75 32.00
N ASN A 1155 -35.27 -23.06 32.86
CA ASN A 1155 -35.50 -23.81 34.10
C ASN A 1155 -36.48 -23.08 35.03
N GLU A 1156 -36.34 -21.76 35.17
CA GLU A 1156 -37.24 -20.93 35.94
C GLU A 1156 -38.66 -20.94 35.33
N GLN A 1157 -38.80 -20.77 34.01
CA GLN A 1157 -40.10 -20.80 33.33
C GLN A 1157 -40.82 -22.15 33.46
N VAL A 1158 -40.09 -23.27 33.32
CA VAL A 1158 -40.65 -24.62 33.52
C VAL A 1158 -41.05 -24.81 34.97
N ALA A 1159 -40.22 -24.41 35.92
CA ALA A 1159 -40.52 -24.52 37.34
C ALA A 1159 -41.76 -23.71 37.73
N GLU A 1160 -41.85 -22.46 37.25
CA GLU A 1160 -42.99 -21.57 37.46
C GLU A 1160 -44.29 -22.15 36.89
N TYR A 1161 -44.27 -22.69 35.67
CA TYR A 1161 -45.46 -23.31 35.07
C TYR A 1161 -46.05 -24.41 35.98
N TYR A 1162 -45.20 -25.32 36.46
CA TYR A 1162 -45.67 -26.42 37.34
C TYR A 1162 -46.09 -25.93 38.72
N ASP A 1163 -45.42 -24.92 39.27
CA ASP A 1163 -45.78 -24.33 40.56
C ASP A 1163 -47.11 -23.59 40.47
N GLY A 1164 -47.38 -22.89 39.36
CA GLY A 1164 -48.66 -22.25 39.06
C GLY A 1164 -49.78 -23.26 38.84
N LYS A 1165 -49.54 -24.33 38.06
CA LYS A 1165 -50.52 -25.40 37.87
C LYS A 1165 -50.85 -26.14 39.17
N THR A 1166 -49.86 -26.32 40.04
CA THR A 1166 -50.05 -26.88 41.40
C THR A 1166 -50.90 -25.95 42.27
N ALA A 1167 -50.65 -24.64 42.23
CA ALA A 1167 -51.43 -23.65 42.96
C ALA A 1167 -52.89 -23.61 42.48
N LEU A 1168 -53.14 -23.75 41.18
CA LEU A 1168 -54.51 -23.81 40.63
C LEU A 1168 -55.28 -25.06 41.08
N LEU A 1169 -54.61 -26.21 41.24
CA LEU A 1169 -55.24 -27.43 41.74
C LEU A 1169 -55.53 -27.42 43.24
N THR A 1170 -54.85 -26.55 44.00
CA THR A 1170 -54.89 -26.54 45.48
C THR A 1170 -55.55 -25.30 46.10
N GLU A 1171 -55.56 -24.16 45.39
CA GLU A 1171 -56.05 -22.86 45.88
C GLU A 1171 -57.14 -22.30 44.94
N HIS A 1172 -58.40 -22.27 45.40
CA HIS A 1172 -59.53 -21.84 44.56
C HIS A 1172 -59.53 -20.35 44.19
N GLU A 1173 -58.98 -19.48 45.03
CA GLU A 1173 -58.91 -18.04 44.77
C GLU A 1173 -58.07 -17.68 43.53
N ASN A 1174 -57.13 -18.55 43.13
CA ASN A 1174 -56.29 -18.33 41.95
C ASN A 1174 -57.06 -18.58 40.63
N ILE A 1175 -58.00 -19.52 40.60
CA ILE A 1175 -58.77 -19.84 39.37
C ILE A 1175 -59.69 -18.66 39.00
N GLU A 1176 -60.46 -18.14 39.97
CA GLU A 1176 -61.37 -17.02 39.72
C GLU A 1176 -60.63 -15.77 39.25
N LYS A 1177 -59.43 -15.54 39.79
CA LYS A 1177 -58.55 -14.43 39.37
C LYS A 1177 -58.05 -14.61 37.94
N LEU A 1178 -57.63 -15.82 37.55
CA LEU A 1178 -57.19 -16.08 36.17
C LEU A 1178 -58.34 -15.98 35.15
N GLU A 1179 -59.54 -16.46 35.50
CA GLU A 1179 -60.74 -16.31 34.68
C GLU A 1179 -61.09 -14.83 34.47
N TRP A 1180 -61.00 -14.02 35.53
CA TRP A 1180 -61.20 -12.58 35.44
C TRP A 1180 -60.16 -11.92 34.51
N ILE A 1181 -58.87 -12.23 34.67
CA ILE A 1181 -57.80 -11.70 33.80
C ILE A 1181 -58.04 -12.09 32.33
N LEU A 1182 -58.40 -13.34 32.05
CA LEU A 1182 -58.67 -13.80 30.69
C LEU A 1182 -59.90 -13.11 30.09
N LYS A 1183 -60.96 -12.91 30.88
CA LYS A 1183 -62.19 -12.22 30.44
C LYS A 1183 -61.93 -10.74 30.14
N GLU A 1184 -61.25 -10.03 31.03
CA GLU A 1184 -60.90 -8.61 30.87
C GLU A 1184 -59.91 -8.38 29.72
N SER A 1185 -58.90 -9.25 29.56
CA SER A 1185 -58.01 -9.18 28.39
C SER A 1185 -58.76 -9.33 27.06
N THR A 1186 -59.83 -10.14 27.04
CA THR A 1186 -60.71 -10.29 25.87
C THR A 1186 -61.57 -9.05 25.63
N GLN A 1187 -61.93 -8.29 26.66
CA GLN A 1187 -62.60 -7.00 26.50
C GLN A 1187 -61.65 -5.92 25.96
N ILE A 1188 -60.38 -5.93 26.36
CA ILE A 1188 -59.34 -5.03 25.81
C ILE A 1188 -59.17 -5.25 24.30
N ASP A 1189 -59.24 -6.50 23.82
CA ASP A 1189 -59.22 -6.80 22.38
C ASP A 1189 -60.48 -6.28 21.64
N LEU A 1190 -61.65 -6.37 22.26
CA LEU A 1190 -62.93 -5.94 21.66
C LEU A 1190 -63.06 -4.42 21.51
N GLN A 1191 -62.27 -3.64 22.28
CA GLN A 1191 -62.18 -2.18 22.10
C GLN A 1191 -61.49 -1.78 20.77
N GLN A 1192 -60.86 -2.74 20.06
CA GLN A 1192 -60.26 -2.53 18.74
C GLN A 1192 -61.30 -2.49 17.60
N THR A 1193 -62.48 -3.10 17.81
CA THR A 1193 -63.57 -3.09 16.85
C THR A 1193 -64.64 -2.11 17.30
N GLY A 1194 -64.62 -0.88 16.77
CA GLY A 1194 -65.76 0.02 16.83
C GLY A 1194 -66.95 -0.54 16.03
N LYS A 1195 -67.55 -1.63 16.50
CA LYS A 1195 -68.82 -2.19 16.06
C LYS A 1195 -69.66 -2.61 17.26
#